data_AF-A0A091SMA9-F1
#
_entry.id   AF-A0A091SMA9-F1
#
_cell.length_a   1.000
_cell.length_b   1.000
_cell.length_c   1.000
_cell.angle_alpha   90.00
_cell.angle_beta   90.00
_cell.angle_gamma   90.00
#
_symmetry.space_group_name_H-M   'P 1'
#
loop_
_entity.id
_entity.type
_entity.pdbx_description
1 polymer ?
#
loop_
_entity_poly.entity_id
_entity_poly.type
_entity_poly.pdbx_seq_one_letter_code
_entity_poly.pdbx_strand_id
1 'polypeptide(L)'
;KIKLPKKTARRYPAYELYLYGEGNYAEENKNLLLTGIPVLFLPGNAGSYKQVRSLGSIALRKAEDIDFKYHFNFFSVNFNEELVALYGGSLQRQTKFVHECIKVILKLYRDREFAPTSVAIVGHSMGGLVARALLTLKNFKPELINLLITQATPHVAPVMPLDKYLTDFYTAVNNHWILKAQDLRNLTTLSVAGGFRDYQVRSGLAFLPRLSQHDSALSVVSSAVPRAWASTDHLSIVWCKELVLATIRAFFDLIDENTRQITEDPKKRMSVLNHHFVRHPAKIFEENPEAFAELTGAFMWITVKASKWTYSVYNDSDGKYFIFPLASHRKLYSHIYCENSMLDTSSWIYGCRNSNSSMCLEATDLSWRAELLPTTKVVILKLQDYPLSHIVIQVPPTAGNKYTLGCEFFKEDSRTVQLPVTHLFSFGLSSSKILLNSTGLVYNVQLQHFNQIYQAFKIYIESHCQSLKERKPSVYRLHIPWSHEDSITVAKVPSFTEISAKLHIAQPQNDSRVPELNIYSSSDCQYEVILKTSLLQVLGQIIRFHAGALPVYIVSNILLTYGGQLSTLISTGQCSDFSLELVRTAKPYKVEPLINIVVFLQGFNWFREIWESLSLPEVDAAVLSSRDAWFPLVSLILFLFGTGIAYWSGVFFSTSLRLFSSLWLTLIRPTVLQKDKLITPRRLCRVLSLALVSWTTCGAFAVFIIYLQYLFKVLK
;
A
#
# COMPACT_ATOMS: atom_id res chain seq x y z
N LYS A 1 17.50 -26.86 3.74
CA LYS A 1 16.54 -27.03 4.86
C LYS A 1 17.31 -27.13 6.16
N ILE A 2 16.90 -26.41 7.21
CA ILE A 2 17.56 -26.41 8.51
C ILE A 2 16.99 -27.51 9.40
N LYS A 3 17.87 -28.24 10.09
CA LYS A 3 17.46 -29.30 11.02
C LYS A 3 16.99 -28.69 12.33
N LEU A 4 15.69 -28.72 12.57
CA LEU A 4 15.09 -28.24 13.81
C LEU A 4 15.36 -29.19 14.99
N PRO A 5 15.40 -28.68 16.24
CA PRO A 5 15.44 -29.52 17.43
C PRO A 5 14.29 -30.54 17.44
N LYS A 6 14.55 -31.77 17.90
CA LYS A 6 13.56 -32.88 17.89
C LYS A 6 12.22 -32.48 18.52
N LYS A 7 12.23 -31.71 19.62
CA LYS A 7 11.03 -31.21 20.30
C LYS A 7 10.22 -30.26 19.41
N THR A 8 10.90 -29.32 18.74
CA THR A 8 10.27 -28.35 17.82
C THR A 8 9.70 -29.05 16.60
N ALA A 9 10.47 -29.95 15.96
CA ALA A 9 10.01 -30.72 14.81
C ALA A 9 8.79 -31.60 15.13
N ARG A 10 8.75 -32.23 16.32
CA ARG A 10 7.58 -33.00 16.77
C ARG A 10 6.35 -32.13 17.03
N ARG A 11 6.55 -30.91 17.54
CA ARG A 11 5.44 -29.99 17.85
C ARG A 11 4.86 -29.32 16.60
N TYR A 12 5.68 -29.11 15.58
CA TYR A 12 5.32 -28.43 14.33
C TYR A 12 5.74 -29.27 13.11
N PRO A 13 5.16 -30.47 12.92
CA PRO A 13 5.63 -31.41 11.89
C PRO A 13 5.41 -30.90 10.46
N ALA A 14 4.44 -29.99 10.25
CA ALA A 14 4.14 -29.40 8.95
C ALA A 14 4.98 -28.15 8.63
N TYR A 15 5.67 -27.56 9.61
CA TYR A 15 6.39 -26.31 9.40
C TYR A 15 7.90 -26.54 9.36
N GLU A 16 8.57 -25.75 8.52
CA GLU A 16 9.99 -25.92 8.25
C GLU A 16 10.72 -24.57 8.21
N LEU A 17 12.03 -24.63 8.38
CA LEU A 17 12.92 -23.48 8.26
C LEU A 17 13.96 -23.74 7.17
N TYR A 18 14.14 -22.76 6.29
CA TYR A 18 15.09 -22.80 5.19
C TYR A 18 16.12 -21.67 5.33
N LEU A 19 17.31 -21.90 4.79
CA LEU A 19 18.31 -20.88 4.48
C LEU A 19 18.36 -20.76 2.96
N TYR A 20 18.27 -19.54 2.45
CA TYR A 20 18.42 -19.23 1.04
C TYR A 20 19.90 -19.32 0.63
N GLY A 21 20.15 -19.87 -0.55
CA GLY A 21 21.45 -19.84 -1.20
C GLY A 21 21.34 -20.27 -2.66
N GLU A 22 22.23 -19.77 -3.51
CA GLU A 22 22.37 -20.14 -4.92
C GLU A 22 23.86 -20.36 -5.26
N GLY A 23 24.14 -21.18 -6.28
CA GLY A 23 25.51 -21.45 -6.74
C GLY A 23 26.45 -21.95 -5.63
N ASN A 24 27.71 -21.49 -5.66
CA ASN A 24 28.75 -21.86 -4.69
C ASN A 24 28.37 -21.48 -3.26
N TYR A 25 27.69 -20.35 -3.07
CA TYR A 25 27.23 -19.91 -1.75
C TYR A 25 26.27 -20.92 -1.11
N ALA A 26 25.43 -21.62 -1.90
CA ALA A 26 24.58 -22.69 -1.36
C ALA A 26 25.39 -23.89 -0.86
N GLU A 27 26.47 -24.24 -1.57
CA GLU A 27 27.35 -25.37 -1.26
C GLU A 27 28.17 -25.09 0.01
N GLU A 28 28.78 -23.91 0.11
CA GLU A 28 29.57 -23.46 1.26
C GLU A 28 28.73 -23.44 2.55
N ASN A 29 27.47 -23.01 2.46
CA ASN A 29 26.58 -22.90 3.60
C ASN A 29 25.90 -24.22 4.00
N LYS A 30 26.20 -25.36 3.36
CA LYS A 30 25.65 -26.68 3.75
C LYS A 30 26.01 -27.07 5.18
N ASN A 31 27.21 -26.69 5.64
CA ASN A 31 27.69 -26.97 6.99
C ASN A 31 27.18 -25.95 8.03
N LEU A 32 26.38 -24.96 7.62
CA LEU A 32 25.81 -23.90 8.47
C LEU A 32 26.87 -23.11 9.24
N LEU A 33 28.05 -22.91 8.64
CA LEU A 33 29.10 -22.07 9.21
C LEU A 33 28.87 -20.60 8.84
N LEU A 34 27.83 -20.00 9.42
CA LEU A 34 27.33 -18.68 9.02
C LEU A 34 28.09 -17.53 9.70
N THR A 35 28.39 -16.47 8.96
CA THR A 35 29.05 -15.24 9.44
C THR A 35 28.32 -13.95 9.06
N GLY A 36 27.23 -14.04 8.30
CA GLY A 36 26.44 -12.90 7.85
C GLY A 36 25.36 -12.48 8.84
N ILE A 37 24.59 -11.47 8.44
CA ILE A 37 23.51 -10.88 9.23
C ILE A 37 22.22 -11.68 9.03
N PRO A 38 21.57 -12.21 10.09
CA PRO A 38 20.38 -13.04 9.93
C PRO A 38 19.14 -12.21 9.61
N VAL A 39 18.45 -12.56 8.52
CA VAL A 39 17.14 -12.01 8.14
C VAL A 39 16.13 -13.14 8.00
N LEU A 40 14.98 -13.05 8.66
CA LEU A 40 13.92 -14.05 8.60
C LEU A 40 12.75 -13.56 7.75
N PHE A 41 12.50 -14.25 6.63
CA PHE A 41 11.35 -14.02 5.78
C PHE A 41 10.15 -14.86 6.23
N LEU A 42 8.98 -14.23 6.35
CA LEU A 42 7.71 -14.86 6.70
C LEU A 42 6.71 -14.71 5.54
N PRO A 43 6.35 -15.80 4.86
CA PRO A 43 5.35 -15.75 3.79
C PRO A 43 3.94 -15.55 4.35
N GLY A 44 3.04 -15.12 3.48
CA GLY A 44 1.63 -14.86 3.80
C GLY A 44 0.69 -16.06 3.58
N ASN A 45 -0.59 -15.73 3.38
CA ASN A 45 -1.64 -16.69 3.05
C ASN A 45 -1.31 -17.48 1.78
N ALA A 46 -1.37 -18.82 1.85
CA ALA A 46 -0.94 -19.69 0.74
C ALA A 46 0.48 -19.39 0.21
N GLY A 47 1.32 -18.74 1.02
CA GLY A 47 2.62 -18.24 0.60
C GLY A 47 3.71 -19.30 0.73
N SER A 48 4.60 -19.33 -0.26
CA SER A 48 5.74 -20.24 -0.28
C SER A 48 6.98 -19.58 0.31
N TYR A 49 7.77 -20.33 1.07
CA TYR A 49 9.08 -19.90 1.58
C TYR A 49 10.03 -19.42 0.45
N LYS A 50 9.80 -19.85 -0.80
CA LYS A 50 10.57 -19.48 -1.99
C LYS A 50 10.42 -18.01 -2.39
N GLN A 51 9.42 -17.30 -1.88
CA GLN A 51 9.22 -15.86 -2.15
C GLN A 51 10.44 -15.01 -1.72
N VAL A 52 11.25 -15.49 -0.76
CA VAL A 52 12.47 -14.81 -0.31
C VAL A 52 13.54 -14.65 -1.40
N ARG A 53 13.47 -15.42 -2.50
CA ARG A 53 14.53 -15.52 -3.51
C ARG A 53 14.99 -14.17 -4.07
N SER A 54 14.07 -13.24 -4.29
CA SER A 54 14.39 -11.95 -4.91
C SER A 54 15.20 -11.07 -3.96
N LEU A 55 14.88 -11.07 -2.67
CA LEU A 55 15.68 -10.39 -1.65
C LEU A 55 17.04 -11.07 -1.49
N GLY A 56 17.05 -12.40 -1.36
CA GLY A 56 18.27 -13.18 -1.18
C GLY A 56 19.27 -13.05 -2.33
N SER A 57 18.81 -13.15 -3.58
CA SER A 57 19.69 -13.06 -4.76
C SER A 57 20.28 -11.65 -4.91
N ILE A 58 19.46 -10.60 -4.79
CA ILE A 58 19.96 -9.22 -4.93
C ILE A 58 20.92 -8.85 -3.78
N ALA A 59 20.65 -9.32 -2.56
CA ALA A 59 21.58 -9.13 -1.44
C ALA A 59 22.90 -9.90 -1.64
N LEU A 60 22.85 -11.12 -2.19
CA LEU A 60 24.03 -11.90 -2.50
C LEU A 60 24.88 -11.22 -3.57
N ARG A 61 24.28 -10.74 -4.68
CA ARG A 61 25.02 -9.98 -5.71
C ARG A 61 25.68 -8.74 -5.14
N LYS A 62 24.97 -7.99 -4.28
CA LYS A 62 25.57 -6.82 -3.63
C LYS A 62 26.72 -7.20 -2.69
N ALA A 63 26.65 -8.36 -2.04
CA ALA A 63 27.75 -8.87 -1.22
C ALA A 63 28.96 -9.28 -2.07
N GLU A 64 28.74 -9.96 -3.19
CA GLU A 64 29.79 -10.30 -4.18
C GLU A 64 30.50 -9.04 -4.69
N ASP A 65 29.75 -7.99 -5.02
CA ASP A 65 30.29 -6.70 -5.49
C ASP A 65 31.19 -5.97 -4.47
N ILE A 66 31.12 -6.35 -3.19
CA ILE A 66 31.94 -5.77 -2.11
C ILE A 66 32.85 -6.81 -1.44
N ASP A 67 33.19 -7.87 -2.17
CA ASP A 67 34.06 -8.97 -1.74
C ASP A 67 33.63 -9.58 -0.40
N PHE A 68 32.33 -9.74 -0.21
CA PHE A 68 31.71 -10.26 1.02
C PHE A 68 32.12 -9.53 2.31
N LYS A 69 32.57 -8.26 2.24
CA LYS A 69 32.83 -7.42 3.43
C LYS A 69 31.65 -7.46 4.39
N TYR A 70 30.44 -7.40 3.84
CA TYR A 70 29.18 -7.62 4.54
C TYR A 70 28.23 -8.46 3.68
N HIS A 71 27.44 -9.33 4.31
CA HIS A 71 26.40 -10.08 3.62
C HIS A 71 25.26 -10.48 4.57
N PHE A 72 24.10 -10.80 3.99
CA PHE A 72 22.90 -11.20 4.73
C PHE A 72 22.60 -12.69 4.52
N ASN A 73 22.34 -13.41 5.61
CA ASN A 73 21.86 -14.78 5.55
C ASN A 73 20.32 -14.76 5.64
N PHE A 74 19.66 -14.92 4.49
CA PHE A 74 18.19 -14.95 4.42
C PHE A 74 17.64 -16.32 4.79
N PHE A 75 16.99 -16.39 5.95
CA PHE A 75 16.17 -17.50 6.37
C PHE A 75 14.74 -17.32 5.89
N SER A 76 14.00 -18.42 5.73
CA SER A 76 12.60 -18.37 5.31
C SER A 76 11.81 -19.49 5.95
N VAL A 77 10.61 -19.17 6.44
CA VAL A 77 9.69 -20.13 7.05
C VAL A 77 8.77 -20.74 6.01
N ASN A 78 8.59 -22.06 6.06
CA ASN A 78 7.51 -22.75 5.35
C ASN A 78 6.35 -23.01 6.33
N PHE A 79 5.22 -22.34 6.11
CA PHE A 79 3.98 -22.54 6.87
C PHE A 79 3.04 -23.58 6.24
N ASN A 80 3.55 -24.44 5.34
CA ASN A 80 2.74 -25.41 4.60
C ASN A 80 1.58 -24.78 3.82
N GLU A 81 1.78 -23.55 3.33
CA GLU A 81 0.84 -22.80 2.48
C GLU A 81 -0.59 -22.73 3.06
N GLU A 82 -0.72 -22.67 4.39
CA GLU A 82 -2.01 -22.57 5.07
C GLU A 82 -2.79 -21.30 4.68
N LEU A 83 -4.12 -21.42 4.59
CA LEU A 83 -5.04 -20.36 4.17
C LEU A 83 -5.41 -19.39 5.31
N VAL A 84 -4.39 -18.78 5.92
CA VAL A 84 -4.54 -17.94 7.12
C VAL A 84 -5.29 -16.62 6.93
N ALA A 85 -5.52 -16.17 5.69
CA ALA A 85 -6.39 -15.03 5.43
C ALA A 85 -7.88 -15.41 5.50
N LEU A 86 -8.21 -16.70 5.40
CA LEU A 86 -9.59 -17.21 5.44
C LEU A 86 -9.93 -17.90 6.76
N TYR A 87 -8.91 -18.37 7.50
CA TYR A 87 -9.08 -19.06 8.77
C TYR A 87 -7.98 -18.68 9.79
N GLY A 88 -8.38 -18.03 10.88
CA GLY A 88 -7.46 -17.55 11.90
C GLY A 88 -6.89 -18.60 12.86
N GLY A 89 -7.45 -19.82 12.90
CA GLY A 89 -7.11 -20.83 13.91
C GLY A 89 -5.65 -21.32 13.89
N SER A 90 -4.93 -21.15 12.78
CA SER A 90 -3.50 -21.50 12.67
C SER A 90 -2.55 -20.37 13.08
N LEU A 91 -3.01 -19.11 13.13
CA LEU A 91 -2.13 -17.94 13.32
C LEU A 91 -1.31 -18.02 14.61
N GLN A 92 -1.95 -18.38 15.73
CA GLN A 92 -1.25 -18.52 17.00
C GLN A 92 -0.20 -19.66 17.00
N ARG A 93 -0.41 -20.70 16.19
CA ARG A 93 0.56 -21.79 16.01
C ARG A 93 1.75 -21.32 15.19
N GLN A 94 1.50 -20.58 14.11
CA GLN A 94 2.55 -19.97 13.28
C GLN A 94 3.41 -19.01 14.09
N THR A 95 2.82 -18.12 14.89
CA THR A 95 3.55 -17.18 15.77
C THR A 95 4.50 -17.90 16.73
N LYS A 96 4.01 -18.96 17.39
CA LYS A 96 4.85 -19.77 18.29
C LYS A 96 5.98 -20.50 17.56
N PHE A 97 5.73 -20.96 16.33
CA PHE A 97 6.77 -21.59 15.51
C PHE A 97 7.86 -20.59 15.10
N VAL A 98 7.48 -19.38 14.68
CA VAL A 98 8.42 -18.30 14.35
C VAL A 98 9.33 -17.97 15.54
N HIS A 99 8.78 -17.90 16.75
CA HIS A 99 9.58 -17.72 17.96
C HIS A 99 10.64 -18.84 18.14
N GLU A 100 10.28 -20.10 17.86
CA GLU A 100 11.26 -21.19 17.90
C GLU A 100 12.31 -21.09 16.76
N CYS A 101 11.92 -20.63 15.57
CA CYS A 101 12.85 -20.37 14.47
C CYS A 101 13.89 -19.31 14.84
N ILE A 102 13.48 -18.19 15.47
CA ILE A 102 14.40 -17.13 15.92
C ILE A 102 15.46 -17.71 16.87
N LYS A 103 15.06 -18.54 17.85
CA LYS A 103 16.00 -19.21 18.76
C LYS A 103 16.97 -20.13 18.03
N VAL A 104 16.49 -20.88 17.04
CA VAL A 104 17.33 -21.76 16.23
C VAL A 104 18.34 -20.96 15.43
N ILE A 105 17.90 -19.86 14.79
CA ILE A 105 18.76 -18.97 14.01
C ILE A 105 19.87 -18.40 14.88
N LEU A 106 19.55 -17.73 15.98
CA LEU A 106 20.55 -17.13 16.88
C LEU A 106 21.54 -18.17 17.42
N LYS A 107 21.08 -19.41 17.66
CA LYS A 107 21.95 -20.50 18.10
C LYS A 107 23.00 -20.89 17.05
N LEU A 108 22.73 -20.73 15.75
CA LEU A 108 23.70 -21.04 14.68
C LEU A 108 24.93 -20.10 14.70
N TYR A 109 24.83 -18.94 15.37
CA TYR A 109 25.88 -17.94 15.43
C TYR A 109 26.59 -17.81 16.79
N ARG A 110 26.25 -18.64 17.78
CA ARG A 110 26.68 -18.46 19.17
C ARG A 110 28.20 -18.35 19.36
N ASP A 111 28.96 -19.04 18.51
CA ASP A 111 30.42 -19.13 18.60
C ASP A 111 31.13 -18.23 17.56
N ARG A 112 30.44 -17.22 17.04
CA ARG A 112 30.98 -16.23 16.09
C ARG A 112 31.43 -14.98 16.82
N GLU A 113 32.50 -14.36 16.32
CA GLU A 113 33.04 -13.10 16.83
C GLU A 113 31.97 -12.00 16.87
N PHE A 114 31.21 -11.85 15.78
CA PHE A 114 30.13 -10.88 15.64
C PHE A 114 28.76 -11.56 15.77
N ALA A 115 28.54 -12.31 16.86
CA ALA A 115 27.28 -13.02 17.08
C ALA A 115 26.08 -12.05 17.19
N PRO A 116 25.04 -12.19 16.35
CA PRO A 116 23.84 -11.37 16.42
C PRO A 116 23.05 -11.67 17.70
N THR A 117 22.49 -10.62 18.30
CA THR A 117 21.56 -10.69 19.44
C THR A 117 20.09 -10.68 19.00
N SER A 118 19.83 -10.26 17.75
CA SER A 118 18.51 -10.08 17.18
C SER A 118 18.44 -10.61 15.74
N VAL A 119 17.23 -10.79 15.21
CA VAL A 119 16.98 -11.20 13.82
C VAL A 119 16.05 -10.17 13.18
N ALA A 120 16.46 -9.60 12.04
CA ALA A 120 15.57 -8.74 11.25
C ALA A 120 14.50 -9.59 10.57
N ILE A 121 13.27 -9.07 10.49
CA ILE A 121 12.15 -9.81 9.90
C ILE A 121 11.61 -9.08 8.67
N VAL A 122 11.41 -9.83 7.58
CA VAL A 122 10.62 -9.38 6.42
C VAL A 122 9.34 -10.21 6.34
N GLY A 123 8.20 -9.60 6.60
CA GLY A 123 6.90 -10.28 6.56
C GLY A 123 6.08 -9.87 5.35
N HIS A 124 5.56 -10.83 4.59
CA HIS A 124 4.63 -10.57 3.49
C HIS A 124 3.20 -10.92 3.89
N SER A 125 2.24 -10.03 3.58
CA SER A 125 0.81 -10.28 3.83
C SER A 125 0.56 -10.75 5.29
N MET A 126 -0.14 -11.86 5.51
CA MET A 126 -0.37 -12.40 6.86
C MET A 126 0.92 -12.74 7.64
N GLY A 127 2.06 -12.97 6.96
CA GLY A 127 3.35 -13.23 7.60
C GLY A 127 3.87 -12.03 8.40
N GLY A 128 3.59 -10.80 7.95
CA GLY A 128 3.89 -9.59 8.71
C GLY A 128 3.02 -9.45 9.96
N LEU A 129 1.77 -9.89 9.91
CA LEU A 129 0.90 -9.91 11.09
C LEU A 129 1.38 -10.96 12.10
N VAL A 130 1.82 -12.14 11.64
CA VAL A 130 2.45 -13.16 12.48
C VAL A 130 3.72 -12.61 13.15
N ALA A 131 4.54 -11.82 12.43
CA ALA A 131 5.70 -11.15 13.02
C ALA A 131 5.29 -10.20 14.16
N ARG A 132 4.30 -9.34 13.93
CA ARG A 132 3.78 -8.43 14.95
C ARG A 132 3.23 -9.16 16.17
N ALA A 133 2.64 -10.34 15.96
CA ALA A 133 2.08 -11.15 17.02
C ALA A 133 3.13 -11.78 17.95
N LEU A 134 4.42 -11.80 17.59
CA LEU A 134 5.48 -12.34 18.45
C LEU A 134 5.50 -11.67 19.82
N LEU A 135 5.26 -10.36 19.86
CA LEU A 135 5.23 -9.54 21.06
C LEU A 135 4.07 -9.92 22.02
N THR A 136 3.00 -10.52 21.49
CA THR A 136 1.88 -10.99 22.32
C THR A 136 2.22 -12.25 23.13
N LEU A 137 3.32 -12.94 22.81
CA LEU A 137 3.72 -14.17 23.49
C LEU A 137 4.36 -13.86 24.85
N LYS A 138 3.84 -14.47 25.92
CA LYS A 138 4.30 -14.26 27.32
C LYS A 138 5.82 -14.39 27.54
N ASN A 139 6.50 -15.25 26.78
CA ASN A 139 7.94 -15.56 26.95
C ASN A 139 8.79 -15.04 25.78
N PHE A 140 8.27 -14.12 24.97
CA PHE A 140 9.03 -13.50 23.90
C PHE A 140 9.74 -12.26 24.44
N LYS A 141 11.02 -12.12 24.13
CA LYS A 141 11.81 -10.94 24.47
C LYS A 141 11.81 -9.98 23.28
N PRO A 142 11.35 -8.73 23.42
CA PRO A 142 11.33 -7.77 22.32
C PRO A 142 12.72 -7.54 21.69
N GLU A 143 13.81 -7.62 22.47
CA GLU A 143 15.19 -7.42 21.97
C GLU A 143 15.61 -8.43 20.87
N LEU A 144 14.90 -9.55 20.75
CA LEU A 144 15.20 -10.55 19.71
C LEU A 144 14.87 -10.06 18.30
N ILE A 145 14.13 -8.95 18.17
CA ILE A 145 13.82 -8.30 16.90
C ILE A 145 14.08 -6.79 17.02
N ASN A 146 14.95 -6.25 16.18
CA ASN A 146 15.18 -4.81 16.10
C ASN A 146 14.54 -4.19 14.84
N LEU A 147 14.43 -4.93 13.74
CA LEU A 147 13.90 -4.42 12.49
C LEU A 147 12.78 -5.31 11.96
N LEU A 148 11.63 -4.71 11.67
CA LEU A 148 10.50 -5.36 11.03
C LEU A 148 10.13 -4.61 9.75
N ILE A 149 10.31 -5.25 8.60
CA ILE A 149 9.82 -4.75 7.32
C ILE A 149 8.60 -5.59 6.91
N THR A 150 7.46 -4.96 6.70
CA THR A 150 6.25 -5.64 6.26
C THR A 150 5.83 -5.18 4.88
N GLN A 151 5.48 -6.11 4.01
CA GLN A 151 5.06 -5.86 2.64
C GLN A 151 3.62 -6.34 2.46
N ALA A 152 2.72 -5.42 2.04
CA ALA A 152 1.30 -5.68 1.83
C ALA A 152 0.60 -6.39 3.01
N THR A 153 1.06 -6.15 4.23
CA THR A 153 0.51 -6.76 5.44
C THR A 153 -0.74 -6.00 5.88
N PRO A 154 -1.92 -6.64 5.98
CA PRO A 154 -3.09 -6.02 6.58
C PRO A 154 -2.88 -5.88 8.10
N HIS A 155 -2.50 -4.68 8.55
CA HIS A 155 -2.21 -4.39 9.96
C HIS A 155 -3.46 -4.02 10.76
N VAL A 156 -4.37 -3.27 10.14
CA VAL A 156 -5.50 -2.64 10.83
C VAL A 156 -6.63 -3.63 11.09
N ALA A 157 -6.99 -4.42 10.09
CA ALA A 157 -8.10 -5.37 10.13
C ALA A 157 -7.91 -6.44 9.04
N PRO A 158 -8.53 -7.63 9.19
CA PRO A 158 -8.52 -8.62 8.13
C PRO A 158 -9.20 -8.07 6.87
N VAL A 159 -8.77 -8.55 5.69
CA VAL A 159 -9.39 -8.21 4.41
C VAL A 159 -10.88 -8.57 4.41
N MET A 160 -11.20 -9.73 5.00
CA MET A 160 -12.56 -10.18 5.25
C MET A 160 -12.61 -10.89 6.62
N PRO A 161 -13.48 -10.47 7.55
CA PRO A 161 -13.61 -11.08 8.87
C PRO A 161 -14.45 -12.36 8.80
N LEU A 162 -13.87 -13.43 8.23
CA LEU A 162 -14.60 -14.68 7.94
C LEU A 162 -14.82 -15.58 9.16
N ASP A 163 -14.03 -15.42 10.22
CA ASP A 163 -14.14 -16.22 11.42
C ASP A 163 -13.71 -15.44 12.68
N LYS A 164 -14.21 -15.89 13.84
CA LYS A 164 -13.94 -15.26 15.13
C LYS A 164 -12.46 -15.33 15.53
N TYR A 165 -11.75 -16.43 15.24
CA TYR A 165 -10.33 -16.56 15.60
C TYR A 165 -9.48 -15.53 14.88
N LEU A 166 -9.79 -15.24 13.60
CA LEU A 166 -9.12 -14.21 12.83
C LEU A 166 -9.32 -12.84 13.46
N THR A 167 -10.57 -12.46 13.71
CA THR A 167 -10.89 -11.15 14.31
C THR A 167 -10.28 -11.01 15.71
N ASP A 168 -10.42 -12.03 16.57
CA ASP A 168 -9.84 -12.03 17.92
C ASP A 168 -8.30 -11.92 17.88
N PHE A 169 -7.64 -12.55 16.90
CA PHE A 169 -6.19 -12.46 16.72
C PHE A 169 -5.75 -11.04 16.35
N TYR A 170 -6.43 -10.38 15.41
CA TYR A 170 -6.15 -8.98 15.07
C TYR A 170 -6.37 -8.05 16.27
N THR A 171 -7.48 -8.22 17.00
CA THR A 171 -7.77 -7.43 18.20
C THR A 171 -6.68 -7.61 19.24
N ALA A 172 -6.25 -8.85 19.51
CA ALA A 172 -5.17 -9.12 20.45
C ALA A 172 -3.83 -8.48 20.05
N VAL A 173 -3.45 -8.58 18.78
CA VAL A 173 -2.20 -7.97 18.25
C VAL A 173 -2.28 -6.45 18.31
N ASN A 174 -3.36 -5.84 17.82
CA ASN A 174 -3.49 -4.39 17.80
C ASN A 174 -3.59 -3.80 19.20
N ASN A 175 -4.38 -4.39 20.10
CA ASN A 175 -4.45 -3.94 21.49
C ASN A 175 -3.09 -4.04 22.18
N HIS A 176 -2.31 -5.09 21.93
CA HIS A 176 -0.97 -5.20 22.49
C HIS A 176 -0.05 -4.09 21.98
N TRP A 177 -0.05 -3.83 20.67
CA TRP A 177 0.77 -2.78 20.08
C TRP A 177 0.40 -1.37 20.56
N ILE A 178 -0.89 -1.13 20.82
CA ILE A 178 -1.39 0.15 21.34
C ILE A 178 -1.07 0.30 22.84
N LEU A 179 -1.40 -0.71 23.65
CA LEU A 179 -1.31 -0.63 25.11
C LEU A 179 0.11 -0.82 25.65
N LYS A 180 0.97 -1.54 24.91
CA LYS A 180 2.37 -1.83 25.30
C LYS A 180 3.39 -1.17 24.40
N ALA A 181 3.14 0.07 24.00
CA ALA A 181 4.01 0.78 23.08
C ALA A 181 5.45 0.98 23.61
N GLN A 182 5.67 0.90 24.93
CA GLN A 182 7.01 0.90 25.54
C GLN A 182 7.86 -0.30 25.10
N ASP A 183 7.26 -1.47 24.92
CA ASP A 183 7.95 -2.69 24.46
C ASP A 183 8.44 -2.55 23.00
N LEU A 184 7.93 -1.56 22.26
CA LEU A 184 8.24 -1.28 20.86
C LEU A 184 9.34 -0.23 20.65
N ARG A 185 9.87 0.39 21.72
CA ARG A 185 10.80 1.54 21.60
C ARG A 185 12.04 1.21 20.77
N ASN A 186 12.57 0.00 20.93
CA ASN A 186 13.76 -0.47 20.23
C ASN A 186 13.44 -1.19 18.91
N LEU A 187 12.17 -1.39 18.55
CA LEU A 187 11.75 -2.02 17.31
C LEU A 187 11.40 -0.96 16.26
N THR A 188 12.19 -0.89 15.19
CA THR A 188 11.89 -0.05 14.04
C THR A 188 11.06 -0.84 13.04
N THR A 189 9.89 -0.32 12.67
CA THR A 189 8.97 -0.99 11.74
C THR A 189 8.74 -0.17 10.47
N LEU A 190 8.98 -0.76 9.31
CA LEU A 190 8.60 -0.22 8.01
C LEU A 190 7.43 -1.04 7.44
N SER A 191 6.32 -0.39 7.10
CA SER A 191 5.25 -1.00 6.32
C SER A 191 5.18 -0.42 4.91
N VAL A 192 5.28 -1.29 3.91
CA VAL A 192 5.15 -0.93 2.49
C VAL A 192 3.87 -1.54 1.93
N ALA A 193 2.96 -0.69 1.46
CA ALA A 193 1.73 -1.09 0.79
C ALA A 193 1.90 -1.23 -0.74
N GLY A 194 1.12 -2.12 -1.37
CA GLY A 194 1.20 -2.34 -2.82
C GLY A 194 0.55 -1.26 -3.71
N GLY A 195 -0.29 -0.40 -3.15
CA GLY A 195 -0.95 0.68 -3.90
C GLY A 195 -2.27 0.25 -4.55
N PHE A 196 -2.57 0.79 -5.74
CA PHE A 196 -3.83 0.51 -6.44
C PHE A 196 -3.87 -0.85 -7.14
N ARG A 197 -2.73 -1.42 -7.53
CA ARG A 197 -2.62 -2.75 -8.17
C ARG A 197 -2.71 -3.90 -7.17
N ASP A 198 -2.56 -3.65 -5.87
CA ASP A 198 -2.91 -4.61 -4.84
C ASP A 198 -4.43 -4.61 -4.64
N TYR A 199 -5.08 -5.60 -5.26
CA TYR A 199 -6.51 -5.83 -5.15
C TYR A 199 -6.89 -6.72 -3.96
N GLN A 200 -5.92 -7.38 -3.32
CA GLN A 200 -6.19 -8.25 -2.17
C GLN A 200 -6.15 -7.45 -0.87
N VAL A 201 -5.09 -6.66 -0.67
CA VAL A 201 -4.89 -5.84 0.53
C VAL A 201 -4.84 -4.37 0.14
N ARG A 202 -5.88 -3.62 0.50
CA ARG A 202 -5.87 -2.17 0.30
C ARG A 202 -4.74 -1.53 1.12
N SER A 203 -4.09 -0.53 0.54
CA SER A 203 -3.02 0.23 1.20
C SER A 203 -3.42 0.79 2.57
N GLY A 204 -4.66 1.26 2.74
CA GLY A 204 -5.13 1.75 4.03
C GLY A 204 -5.18 0.70 5.15
N LEU A 205 -5.34 -0.59 4.82
CA LEU A 205 -5.23 -1.66 5.81
C LEU A 205 -3.77 -1.98 6.16
N ALA A 206 -2.84 -1.65 5.26
CA ALA A 206 -1.41 -1.90 5.43
C ALA A 206 -0.66 -0.77 6.12
N PHE A 207 -1.36 0.26 6.59
CA PHE A 207 -0.74 1.31 7.39
C PHE A 207 -0.71 0.89 8.86
N LEU A 208 0.41 1.19 9.52
CA LEU A 208 0.55 0.94 10.95
C LEU A 208 -0.30 1.97 11.73
N PRO A 209 -0.98 1.55 12.80
CA PRO A 209 -1.66 2.50 13.68
C PRO A 209 -0.67 3.54 14.21
N ARG A 210 -0.88 4.82 13.90
CA ARG A 210 -0.03 5.91 14.42
C ARG A 210 -0.36 6.16 15.89
N LEU A 211 0.51 5.70 16.78
CA LEU A 211 0.53 6.18 18.16
C LEU A 211 1.20 7.55 18.14
N SER A 212 0.54 8.56 18.69
CA SER A 212 0.98 9.96 18.75
C SER A 212 2.30 10.20 19.51
N GLN A 213 3.00 9.15 19.96
CA GLN A 213 4.18 9.22 20.82
C GLN A 213 5.39 8.41 20.32
N HIS A 214 5.32 7.68 19.21
CA HIS A 214 6.42 6.81 18.77
C HIS A 214 6.79 6.95 17.29
N ASP A 215 7.95 7.57 17.05
CA ASP A 215 8.58 7.74 15.73
C ASP A 215 9.32 6.47 15.23
N SER A 216 9.04 5.29 15.79
CA SER A 216 9.72 4.04 15.40
C SER A 216 9.02 3.29 14.26
N ALA A 217 7.90 3.80 13.76
CA ALA A 217 7.12 3.18 12.68
C ALA A 217 6.99 4.12 11.47
N LEU A 218 7.18 3.57 10.27
CA LEU A 218 7.01 4.26 9.00
C LEU A 218 6.04 3.47 8.11
N SER A 219 5.09 4.14 7.48
CA SER A 219 4.15 3.52 6.52
C SER A 219 4.19 4.26 5.19
N VAL A 220 4.47 3.54 4.10
CA VAL A 220 4.59 4.08 2.75
C VAL A 220 3.82 3.22 1.75
N VAL A 221 3.48 3.79 0.60
CA VAL A 221 2.97 3.05 -0.55
C VAL A 221 4.09 2.91 -1.58
N SER A 222 4.21 1.74 -2.19
CA SER A 222 5.23 1.43 -3.22
C SER A 222 5.29 2.44 -4.37
N SER A 223 4.17 3.08 -4.73
CA SER A 223 4.12 4.14 -5.74
C SER A 223 4.82 5.44 -5.32
N ALA A 224 5.00 5.66 -4.02
CA ALA A 224 5.68 6.83 -3.47
C ALA A 224 7.18 6.57 -3.19
N VAL A 225 7.59 5.30 -3.16
CA VAL A 225 8.98 4.92 -2.84
C VAL A 225 9.93 5.44 -3.93
N PRO A 226 10.93 6.28 -3.58
CA PRO A 226 11.91 6.78 -4.54
C PRO A 226 12.60 5.64 -5.29
N ARG A 227 12.86 5.85 -6.60
CA ARG A 227 13.46 4.85 -7.50
C ARG A 227 12.58 3.62 -7.79
N ALA A 228 11.41 3.50 -7.16
CA ALA A 228 10.40 2.50 -7.48
C ALA A 228 9.22 3.09 -8.26
N TRP A 229 8.56 4.12 -7.71
CA TRP A 229 7.43 4.85 -8.34
C TRP A 229 6.38 3.96 -9.02
N ALA A 230 6.19 2.76 -8.50
CA ALA A 230 5.37 1.74 -9.11
C ALA A 230 4.45 1.11 -8.07
N SER A 231 3.16 1.06 -8.38
CA SER A 231 2.24 0.21 -7.64
C SER A 231 2.48 -1.25 -7.99
N THR A 232 2.50 -2.11 -6.99
CA THR A 232 2.68 -3.56 -7.13
C THR A 232 1.35 -4.28 -6.91
N ASP A 233 1.16 -5.43 -7.56
CA ASP A 233 0.11 -6.36 -7.11
C ASP A 233 0.50 -7.04 -5.79
N HIS A 234 -0.43 -7.79 -5.20
CA HIS A 234 -0.27 -8.36 -3.87
C HIS A 234 0.96 -9.27 -3.75
N LEU A 235 1.23 -10.07 -4.79
CA LEU A 235 2.33 -11.02 -4.78
C LEU A 235 3.61 -10.35 -5.28
N SER A 236 3.52 -9.51 -6.32
CA SER A 236 4.71 -8.89 -6.91
C SER A 236 5.43 -7.91 -6.02
N ILE A 237 4.83 -7.45 -4.93
CA ILE A 237 5.53 -6.60 -3.95
C ILE A 237 6.82 -7.25 -3.43
N VAL A 238 6.90 -8.59 -3.34
CA VAL A 238 8.09 -9.29 -2.83
C VAL A 238 9.17 -9.51 -3.90
N TRP A 239 8.87 -9.28 -5.19
CA TRP A 239 9.81 -9.49 -6.31
C TRP A 239 9.86 -8.33 -7.31
N CYS A 240 9.19 -7.21 -7.05
CA CYS A 240 9.34 -5.98 -7.79
C CYS A 240 10.79 -5.50 -7.65
N LYS A 241 11.52 -5.51 -8.76
CA LYS A 241 12.97 -5.30 -8.76
C LYS A 241 13.35 -3.97 -8.11
N GLU A 242 12.61 -2.91 -8.42
CA GLU A 242 12.87 -1.57 -7.94
C GLU A 242 12.69 -1.46 -6.42
N LEU A 243 11.61 -2.05 -5.89
CA LEU A 243 11.34 -2.08 -4.44
C LEU A 243 12.31 -3.00 -3.69
N VAL A 244 12.67 -4.15 -4.28
CA VAL A 244 13.69 -5.05 -3.74
C VAL A 244 15.04 -4.32 -3.67
N LEU A 245 15.44 -3.60 -4.71
CA LEU A 245 16.67 -2.81 -4.72
C LEU A 245 16.66 -1.71 -3.65
N ALA A 246 15.53 -1.01 -3.44
CA ALA A 246 15.40 -0.04 -2.34
C ALA A 246 15.55 -0.70 -0.96
N THR A 247 14.92 -1.86 -0.77
CA THR A 247 15.00 -2.63 0.49
C THR A 247 16.41 -3.13 0.77
N ILE A 248 17.10 -3.67 -0.22
CA ILE A 248 18.48 -4.16 -0.05
C ILE A 248 19.45 -3.00 0.18
N ARG A 249 19.33 -1.87 -0.53
CA ARG A 249 20.15 -0.68 -0.25
C ARG A 249 19.98 -0.20 1.20
N ALA A 250 18.72 -0.12 1.66
CA ALA A 250 18.45 0.20 3.06
C ALA A 250 19.10 -0.81 4.01
N PHE A 251 19.01 -2.12 3.75
CA PHE A 251 19.69 -3.11 4.59
C PHE A 251 21.21 -2.90 4.68
N PHE A 252 21.90 -2.61 3.59
CA PHE A 252 23.34 -2.34 3.62
C PHE A 252 23.68 -1.05 4.37
N ASP A 253 22.87 0.00 4.25
CA ASP A 253 23.07 1.27 4.96
C ASP A 253 22.70 1.18 6.46
N LEU A 254 22.00 0.11 6.87
CA LEU A 254 21.66 -0.20 8.26
C LEU A 254 22.78 -0.95 9.00
N ILE A 255 23.83 -1.39 8.30
CA ILE A 255 24.94 -2.13 8.90
C ILE A 255 25.77 -1.18 9.75
N ASP A 256 26.04 -1.56 10.99
CA ASP A 256 27.05 -0.93 11.83
C ASP A 256 28.40 -1.63 11.60
N GLU A 257 29.41 -0.86 11.21
CA GLU A 257 30.73 -1.39 10.87
C GLU A 257 31.44 -2.01 12.08
N ASN A 258 31.15 -1.54 13.30
CA ASN A 258 31.79 -2.03 14.52
C ASN A 258 31.27 -3.40 14.93
N THR A 259 29.94 -3.58 14.88
CA THR A 259 29.28 -4.83 15.26
C THR A 259 29.13 -5.79 14.09
N ARG A 260 29.29 -5.32 12.84
CA ARG A 260 28.98 -6.04 11.59
C ARG A 260 27.55 -6.60 11.55
N GLN A 261 26.65 -6.01 12.32
CA GLN A 261 25.24 -6.35 12.41
C GLN A 261 24.37 -5.12 12.08
N ILE A 262 23.05 -5.29 12.05
CA ILE A 262 22.14 -4.15 11.93
C ILE A 262 22.29 -3.28 13.18
N THR A 263 22.47 -1.97 12.97
CA THR A 263 22.63 -0.98 14.04
C THR A 263 21.55 -1.08 15.12
N GLU A 264 21.97 -1.00 16.38
CA GLU A 264 21.07 -0.98 17.52
C GLU A 264 20.38 0.39 17.68
N ASP A 265 20.91 1.47 17.10
CA ASP A 265 20.34 2.82 17.21
C ASP A 265 19.02 2.94 16.41
N PRO A 266 17.86 3.12 17.07
CA PRO A 266 16.58 3.30 16.38
C PRO A 266 16.53 4.58 15.54
N LYS A 267 17.29 5.63 15.88
CA LYS A 267 17.31 6.88 15.13
C LYS A 267 18.02 6.70 13.79
N LYS A 268 19.22 6.11 13.80
CA LYS A 268 19.92 5.71 12.56
C LYS A 268 19.02 4.83 11.68
N ARG A 269 18.38 3.81 12.26
CA ARG A 269 17.45 2.95 11.51
C ARG A 269 16.34 3.74 10.83
N MET A 270 15.68 4.63 11.56
CA MET A 270 14.61 5.46 10.99
C MET A 270 15.14 6.46 9.93
N SER A 271 16.33 7.02 10.12
CA SER A 271 16.97 7.91 9.14
C SER A 271 17.24 7.20 7.81
N VAL A 272 17.81 5.99 7.85
CA VAL A 272 18.06 5.16 6.65
C VAL A 272 16.74 4.81 5.94
N LEU A 273 15.70 4.42 6.70
CA LEU A 273 14.40 4.10 6.10
C LEU A 273 13.75 5.33 5.46
N ASN A 274 13.82 6.50 6.09
CA ASN A 274 13.32 7.75 5.48
C ASN A 274 14.08 8.10 4.19
N HIS A 275 15.40 7.92 4.17
CA HIS A 275 16.23 8.16 2.99
C HIS A 275 15.81 7.31 1.79
N HIS A 276 15.58 6.00 1.99
CA HIS A 276 15.26 5.08 0.89
C HIS A 276 13.77 5.02 0.53
N PHE A 277 12.85 5.27 1.47
CA PHE A 277 11.42 5.04 1.29
C PHE A 277 10.55 6.29 1.28
N VAL A 278 11.06 7.45 1.71
CA VAL A 278 10.29 8.70 1.78
C VAL A 278 10.91 9.78 0.90
N ARG A 279 12.19 10.11 1.12
CA ARG A 279 12.87 11.19 0.40
C ARG A 279 14.31 10.82 0.11
N HIS A 280 14.63 10.67 -1.17
CA HIS A 280 15.97 10.33 -1.65
C HIS A 280 16.61 11.55 -2.35
N PRO A 281 17.71 12.12 -1.84
CA PRO A 281 18.35 13.32 -2.41
C PRO A 281 19.24 13.05 -3.64
N ALA A 282 19.26 11.80 -4.13
CA ALA A 282 20.20 11.33 -5.16
C ALA A 282 21.67 11.29 -4.69
N LYS A 283 21.87 11.19 -3.37
CA LYS A 283 23.18 10.95 -2.72
C LYS A 283 23.16 9.60 -2.00
N ILE A 284 24.33 9.04 -1.75
CA ILE A 284 24.49 7.89 -0.86
C ILE A 284 24.07 8.32 0.56
N PHE A 285 23.54 7.42 1.36
CA PHE A 285 23.19 7.73 2.75
C PHE A 285 24.45 8.07 3.56
N GLU A 286 24.41 9.18 4.29
CA GLU A 286 25.42 9.57 5.26
C GLU A 286 24.72 9.89 6.58
N GLU A 287 25.24 9.36 7.69
CA GLU A 287 24.61 9.48 9.00
C GLU A 287 24.67 10.92 9.54
N ASN A 288 25.84 11.55 9.40
CA ASN A 288 26.07 12.95 9.72
C ASN A 288 26.68 13.63 8.49
N PRO A 289 25.85 14.03 7.50
CA PRO A 289 26.37 14.63 6.29
C PRO A 289 27.12 15.91 6.65
N GLU A 290 28.34 16.03 6.13
CA GLU A 290 29.10 17.28 6.27
C GLU A 290 28.31 18.39 5.59
N ALA A 291 27.90 19.38 6.38
CA ALA A 291 27.18 20.52 5.85
C ALA A 291 28.10 21.40 5.00
N PHE A 292 29.41 21.31 5.21
CA PHE A 292 30.41 22.18 4.60
C PHE A 292 31.09 21.51 3.41
N ALA A 293 31.32 22.26 2.34
CA ALA A 293 32.02 21.83 1.16
C ALA A 293 32.99 22.92 0.70
N GLU A 294 34.24 22.53 0.41
CA GLU A 294 35.24 23.39 -0.21
C GLU A 294 35.08 23.38 -1.73
N LEU A 295 34.85 24.55 -2.31
CA LEU A 295 34.71 24.72 -3.75
C LEU A 295 36.05 25.11 -4.37
N THR A 296 36.46 24.40 -5.42
CA THR A 296 37.75 24.65 -6.08
C THR A 296 37.72 25.96 -6.87
N GLY A 297 38.70 26.84 -6.64
CA GLY A 297 38.83 28.07 -7.43
C GLY A 297 39.17 27.86 -8.93
N ALA A 298 39.54 26.63 -9.32
CA ALA A 298 40.03 26.29 -10.66
C ALA A 298 38.94 26.31 -11.76
N PHE A 299 37.66 26.19 -11.39
CA PHE A 299 36.56 26.26 -12.36
C PHE A 299 36.20 27.71 -12.70
N MET A 300 35.62 27.91 -13.89
CA MET A 300 35.17 29.23 -14.30
C MET A 300 33.90 29.65 -13.56
N TRP A 301 33.92 30.83 -12.92
CA TRP A 301 32.80 31.39 -12.16
C TRP A 301 32.00 32.37 -13.02
N ILE A 302 30.70 32.12 -13.18
CA ILE A 302 29.79 32.92 -14.01
C ILE A 302 28.64 33.44 -13.13
N THR A 303 28.48 34.76 -13.07
CA THR A 303 27.38 35.41 -12.35
C THR A 303 26.11 35.45 -13.19
N VAL A 304 25.02 34.89 -12.69
CA VAL A 304 23.70 34.87 -13.33
C VAL A 304 22.75 35.80 -12.58
N LYS A 305 22.29 36.86 -13.27
CA LYS A 305 21.31 37.83 -12.72
C LYS A 305 19.87 37.58 -13.18
N ALA A 306 19.66 36.62 -14.07
CA ALA A 306 18.34 36.31 -14.61
C ALA A 306 17.49 35.57 -13.57
N SER A 307 16.19 35.88 -13.54
CA SER A 307 15.22 35.18 -12.69
C SER A 307 14.91 33.77 -13.15
N LYS A 308 15.09 33.49 -14.45
CA LYS A 308 14.97 32.16 -15.06
C LYS A 308 16.23 31.88 -15.88
N TRP A 309 16.82 30.72 -15.67
CA TRP A 309 18.06 30.31 -16.29
C TRP A 309 18.00 28.83 -16.66
N THR A 310 18.42 28.50 -17.87
CA THR A 310 18.54 27.12 -18.34
C THR A 310 19.88 26.97 -19.04
N TYR A 311 20.60 25.91 -18.70
CA TYR A 311 21.88 25.56 -19.29
C TYR A 311 21.83 24.11 -19.78
N SER A 312 22.07 23.92 -21.07
CA SER A 312 22.13 22.59 -21.69
C SER A 312 23.56 22.32 -22.10
N VAL A 313 24.11 21.23 -21.58
CA VAL A 313 25.50 20.84 -21.81
C VAL A 313 25.55 19.78 -22.90
N TYR A 314 26.48 19.95 -23.84
CA TYR A 314 26.85 18.95 -24.83
C TYR A 314 28.37 18.97 -24.96
N ASN A 315 29.05 17.97 -24.36
CA ASN A 315 30.51 17.85 -24.35
C ASN A 315 31.24 19.14 -23.92
N ASP A 316 31.17 19.45 -22.62
CA ASP A 316 31.87 20.60 -22.04
C ASP A 316 33.12 20.09 -21.30
N SER A 317 34.29 20.46 -21.81
CA SER A 317 35.59 20.04 -21.26
C SER A 317 35.93 20.71 -19.94
N ASP A 318 35.32 21.87 -19.65
CA ASP A 318 35.72 22.73 -18.55
C ASP A 318 34.62 22.80 -17.48
N GLY A 319 34.99 22.59 -16.22
CA GLY A 319 34.08 22.75 -15.09
C GLY A 319 33.68 24.21 -14.86
N LYS A 320 32.42 24.45 -14.51
CA LYS A 320 31.86 25.80 -14.32
C LYS A 320 31.07 25.90 -13.01
N TYR A 321 31.12 27.08 -12.39
CA TYR A 321 30.25 27.47 -11.28
C TYR A 321 29.35 28.63 -11.70
N PHE A 322 28.04 28.43 -11.60
CA PHE A 322 27.07 29.50 -11.81
C PHE A 322 26.62 30.08 -10.47
N ILE A 323 26.79 31.39 -10.29
CA ILE A 323 26.49 32.09 -9.03
C ILE A 323 25.23 32.93 -9.19
N PHE A 324 24.28 32.77 -8.26
CA PHE A 324 23.05 33.55 -8.18
C PHE A 324 23.07 34.44 -6.92
N PRO A 325 23.25 35.77 -7.05
CA PRO A 325 23.24 36.68 -5.92
C PRO A 325 21.83 36.84 -5.33
N LEU A 326 21.65 36.54 -4.05
CA LEU A 326 20.31 36.51 -3.42
C LEU A 326 19.80 37.88 -2.97
N ALA A 327 20.65 38.88 -2.81
CA ALA A 327 20.28 40.20 -2.26
C ALA A 327 19.21 40.92 -3.10
N SER A 328 19.29 40.87 -4.43
CA SER A 328 18.28 41.43 -5.33
C SER A 328 17.05 40.53 -5.44
N HIS A 329 17.25 39.22 -5.53
CA HIS A 329 16.19 38.24 -5.75
C HIS A 329 15.23 38.14 -4.55
N ARG A 330 15.73 38.22 -3.31
CA ARG A 330 14.91 38.17 -2.08
C ARG A 330 13.86 39.28 -1.98
N LYS A 331 14.05 40.42 -2.66
CA LYS A 331 13.07 41.52 -2.66
C LYS A 331 11.84 41.18 -3.51
N LEU A 332 12.02 40.36 -4.55
CA LEU A 332 11.00 40.11 -5.56
C LEU A 332 10.44 38.69 -5.51
N TYR A 333 11.18 37.72 -4.97
CA TYR A 333 10.85 36.31 -5.00
C TYR A 333 10.91 35.68 -3.60
N SER A 334 10.06 34.69 -3.36
CA SER A 334 10.05 33.95 -2.09
C SER A 334 10.81 32.63 -2.18
N HIS A 335 10.86 32.02 -3.36
CA HIS A 335 11.44 30.69 -3.57
C HIS A 335 12.37 30.64 -4.79
N ILE A 336 13.25 29.63 -4.77
CA ILE A 336 14.02 29.18 -5.93
C ILE A 336 13.74 27.70 -6.17
N TYR A 337 13.45 27.35 -7.42
CA TYR A 337 13.40 25.98 -7.91
C TYR A 337 14.63 25.76 -8.79
N CYS A 338 15.37 24.69 -8.53
CA CYS A 338 16.48 24.26 -9.37
C CYS A 338 16.34 22.78 -9.69
N GLU A 339 16.69 22.40 -10.91
CA GLU A 339 16.64 21.03 -11.40
C GLU A 339 17.91 20.64 -12.14
N ASN A 340 18.25 19.37 -12.04
CA ASN A 340 19.41 18.78 -12.71
C ASN A 340 19.04 17.40 -13.28
N SER A 341 19.24 17.21 -14.59
CA SER A 341 19.00 15.92 -15.24
C SER A 341 20.18 14.95 -15.17
N MET A 342 21.34 15.38 -14.68
CA MET A 342 22.46 14.48 -14.38
C MET A 342 22.25 13.81 -13.02
N LEU A 343 21.81 12.55 -13.07
CA LEU A 343 21.50 11.78 -11.86
C LEU A 343 22.75 11.23 -11.15
N ASP A 344 23.88 11.11 -11.87
CA ASP A 344 25.10 10.47 -11.34
C ASP A 344 25.89 11.36 -10.37
N THR A 345 25.70 12.68 -10.41
CA THR A 345 26.38 13.60 -9.49
C THR A 345 25.71 13.61 -8.12
N SER A 346 26.48 13.41 -7.06
CA SER A 346 25.98 13.49 -5.69
C SER A 346 25.71 14.94 -5.29
N SER A 347 26.72 15.81 -5.39
CA SER A 347 26.63 17.23 -5.01
C SER A 347 26.71 18.14 -6.24
N TRP A 348 25.83 19.15 -6.28
CA TRP A 348 25.69 20.03 -7.45
C TRP A 348 25.18 21.43 -7.12
N ILE A 349 24.60 21.64 -5.93
CA ILE A 349 24.08 22.94 -5.50
C ILE A 349 24.59 23.27 -4.10
N TYR A 350 25.10 24.49 -3.94
CA TYR A 350 25.76 24.96 -2.74
C TYR A 350 25.24 26.35 -2.33
N GLY A 351 25.32 26.64 -1.03
CA GLY A 351 24.91 27.91 -0.44
C GLY A 351 26.08 28.62 0.22
N CYS A 352 26.34 29.86 -0.15
CA CYS A 352 27.44 30.65 0.39
C CYS A 352 26.93 31.59 1.48
N ARG A 353 27.61 31.69 2.64
CA ARG A 353 27.14 32.49 3.78
C ARG A 353 27.78 33.89 3.85
N ASN A 354 29.00 34.07 3.37
CA ASN A 354 29.68 35.35 3.43
C ASN A 354 30.74 35.50 2.32
N SER A 355 30.36 36.10 1.20
CA SER A 355 31.32 36.50 0.18
C SER A 355 30.90 37.87 -0.37
N ASN A 356 31.74 38.88 -0.15
CA ASN A 356 31.69 40.14 -0.90
C ASN A 356 32.40 39.99 -2.26
N SER A 357 33.03 38.84 -2.50
CA SER A 357 33.73 38.45 -3.71
C SER A 357 32.81 37.76 -4.72
N SER A 358 33.19 37.85 -6.00
CA SER A 358 32.63 37.11 -7.14
C SER A 358 32.91 35.60 -7.11
N MET A 359 33.45 35.08 -6.01
CA MET A 359 33.85 33.70 -5.79
C MET A 359 33.53 33.30 -4.35
N CYS A 360 33.20 32.03 -4.14
CA CYS A 360 32.87 31.47 -2.85
C CYS A 360 33.61 30.13 -2.68
N LEU A 361 34.65 30.11 -1.86
CA LEU A 361 35.45 28.90 -1.64
C LEU A 361 34.86 28.01 -0.54
N GLU A 362 34.15 28.61 0.41
CA GLU A 362 33.52 27.91 1.52
C GLU A 362 32.00 27.96 1.38
N ALA A 363 31.37 26.80 1.15
CA ALA A 363 29.94 26.72 0.91
C ALA A 363 29.27 25.59 1.68
N THR A 364 27.96 25.72 1.90
CA THR A 364 27.13 24.67 2.47
C THR A 364 26.56 23.80 1.36
N ASP A 365 26.68 22.48 1.42
CA ASP A 365 26.08 21.58 0.42
C ASP A 365 24.55 21.53 0.57
N LEU A 366 23.84 22.18 -0.35
CA LEU A 366 22.38 22.21 -0.39
C LEU A 366 21.80 20.99 -1.12
N SER A 367 22.62 20.15 -1.72
CA SER A 367 22.19 18.96 -2.48
C SER A 367 21.50 17.92 -1.60
N TRP A 368 21.75 17.92 -0.28
CA TRP A 368 20.98 17.14 0.70
C TRP A 368 19.50 17.53 0.80
N ARG A 369 19.14 18.74 0.36
CA ARG A 369 17.76 19.20 0.23
C ARG A 369 17.14 18.81 -1.11
N ALA A 370 17.86 18.10 -1.98
CA ALA A 370 17.29 17.62 -3.22
C ALA A 370 16.22 16.55 -2.98
N GLU A 371 15.37 16.40 -3.98
CA GLU A 371 14.44 15.30 -4.12
C GLU A 371 14.63 14.69 -5.49
N LEU A 372 14.78 13.37 -5.52
CA LEU A 372 14.88 12.60 -6.76
C LEU A 372 13.49 12.41 -7.36
N LEU A 373 13.33 12.83 -8.62
CA LEU A 373 12.21 12.48 -9.49
C LEU A 373 12.70 11.50 -10.57
N PRO A 374 11.80 10.86 -11.34
CA PRO A 374 12.18 9.84 -12.32
C PRO A 374 13.23 10.26 -13.37
N THR A 375 13.22 11.52 -13.77
CA THR A 375 14.09 12.01 -14.85
C THR A 375 15.08 13.09 -14.41
N THR A 376 14.88 13.67 -13.22
CA THR A 376 15.71 14.76 -12.69
C THR A 376 15.74 14.75 -11.17
N LYS A 377 16.77 15.33 -10.57
CA LYS A 377 16.74 15.76 -9.17
C LYS A 377 16.36 17.23 -9.10
N VAL A 378 15.58 17.59 -8.10
CA VAL A 378 15.02 18.94 -7.94
C VAL A 378 15.26 19.45 -6.53
N VAL A 379 15.42 20.76 -6.39
CA VAL A 379 15.61 21.46 -5.12
C VAL A 379 14.67 22.66 -5.11
N ILE A 380 13.80 22.72 -4.11
CA ILE A 380 12.94 23.88 -3.85
C ILE A 380 13.38 24.45 -2.50
N LEU A 381 13.81 25.71 -2.51
CA LEU A 381 14.25 26.40 -1.29
C LEU A 381 13.45 27.68 -1.10
N LYS A 382 12.96 27.87 0.13
CA LYS A 382 12.41 29.13 0.60
C LYS A 382 13.56 30.06 0.97
N LEU A 383 13.68 31.19 0.29
CA LEU A 383 14.85 32.07 0.37
C LEU A 383 15.03 32.76 1.74
N GLN A 384 13.97 32.80 2.55
CA GLN A 384 13.96 33.37 3.90
C GLN A 384 14.54 32.43 4.95
N ASP A 385 14.42 31.11 4.75
CA ASP A 385 14.81 30.10 5.74
C ASP A 385 16.34 29.93 5.80
N TYR A 386 17.06 30.43 4.79
CA TYR A 386 18.50 30.27 4.65
C TYR A 386 19.19 31.64 4.61
N PRO A 387 20.05 31.99 5.59
CA PRO A 387 20.79 33.25 5.62
C PRO A 387 22.02 33.22 4.69
N LEU A 388 21.80 32.95 3.40
CA LEU A 388 22.85 32.84 2.37
C LEU A 388 23.04 34.16 1.59
N SER A 389 24.25 34.43 1.09
CA SER A 389 24.54 35.55 0.18
C SER A 389 24.32 35.16 -1.29
N HIS A 390 24.79 33.96 -1.67
CA HIS A 390 24.71 33.44 -3.04
C HIS A 390 24.32 31.95 -3.04
N ILE A 391 23.67 31.52 -4.12
CA ILE A 391 23.54 30.10 -4.47
C ILE A 391 24.52 29.79 -5.59
N VAL A 392 25.22 28.68 -5.48
CA VAL A 392 26.23 28.24 -6.45
C VAL A 392 25.80 26.90 -7.04
N ILE A 393 25.79 26.80 -8.36
CA ILE A 393 25.50 25.56 -9.09
C ILE A 393 26.78 25.10 -9.77
N GLN A 394 27.17 23.87 -9.46
CA GLN A 394 28.33 23.22 -10.04
C GLN A 394 27.95 22.45 -11.29
N VAL A 395 28.72 22.68 -12.34
CA VAL A 395 28.69 21.94 -13.59
C VAL A 395 30.04 21.24 -13.71
N PRO A 396 30.11 19.93 -13.45
CA PRO A 396 31.37 19.21 -13.62
C PRO A 396 31.74 19.12 -15.11
N PRO A 397 33.04 18.99 -15.43
CA PRO A 397 33.47 18.68 -16.79
C PRO A 397 32.94 17.29 -17.18
N THR A 398 32.28 17.18 -18.33
CA THR A 398 31.71 15.90 -18.78
C THR A 398 31.93 15.65 -20.26
N ALA A 399 32.43 14.45 -20.56
CA ALA A 399 32.53 13.92 -21.91
C ALA A 399 31.36 12.98 -22.21
N GLY A 400 30.64 13.21 -23.30
CA GLY A 400 29.68 12.29 -23.89
C GLY A 400 28.22 12.42 -23.45
N ASN A 401 27.93 13.06 -22.32
CA ASN A 401 26.57 13.10 -21.75
C ASN A 401 25.88 14.46 -21.97
N LYS A 402 24.70 14.43 -22.61
CA LYS A 402 23.81 15.59 -22.70
C LYS A 402 22.94 15.67 -21.44
N TYR A 403 23.02 16.79 -20.73
CA TYR A 403 22.16 17.04 -19.58
C TYR A 403 21.77 18.52 -19.50
N THR A 404 20.71 18.78 -18.75
CA THR A 404 20.12 20.11 -18.61
C THR A 404 20.04 20.49 -17.14
N LEU A 405 20.45 21.72 -16.85
CA LEU A 405 20.27 22.40 -15.58
C LEU A 405 19.29 23.54 -15.79
N GLY A 406 18.37 23.72 -14.85
CA GLY A 406 17.40 24.81 -14.89
C GLY A 406 17.19 25.37 -13.51
N CYS A 407 17.13 26.70 -13.39
CA CYS A 407 16.73 27.37 -12.16
C CYS A 407 15.76 28.51 -12.43
N GLU A 408 14.82 28.68 -11.53
CA GLU A 408 13.81 29.72 -11.60
C GLU A 408 13.51 30.27 -10.20
N PHE A 409 13.54 31.59 -10.09
CA PHE A 409 13.05 32.34 -8.95
C PHE A 409 11.57 32.69 -9.15
N PHE A 410 10.76 32.43 -8.13
CA PHE A 410 9.32 32.65 -8.21
C PHE A 410 8.72 33.10 -6.87
N LYS A 411 7.50 33.66 -6.96
CA LYS A 411 6.65 33.89 -5.79
C LYS A 411 5.72 32.69 -5.62
N GLU A 412 5.63 32.17 -4.41
CA GLU A 412 4.78 31.02 -4.06
C GLU A 412 3.34 31.19 -4.55
N ASP A 413 2.70 32.34 -4.26
CA ASP A 413 1.33 32.66 -4.68
C ASP A 413 1.13 32.67 -6.21
N SER A 414 2.21 32.84 -6.99
CA SER A 414 2.15 32.81 -8.46
C SER A 414 2.30 31.40 -9.06
N ARG A 415 2.64 30.40 -8.23
CA ARG A 415 2.81 29.00 -8.62
C ARG A 415 1.82 28.07 -7.93
N THR A 416 1.24 28.48 -6.81
CA THR A 416 0.18 27.74 -6.12
C THR A 416 -1.18 28.21 -6.61
N VAL A 417 -1.99 27.28 -7.10
CA VAL A 417 -3.32 27.56 -7.64
C VAL A 417 -4.33 26.61 -7.04
N GLN A 418 -5.49 27.13 -6.65
CA GLN A 418 -6.56 26.31 -6.08
C GLN A 418 -7.52 25.84 -7.17
N LEU A 419 -7.79 24.54 -7.20
CA LEU A 419 -8.74 23.91 -8.11
C LEU A 419 -9.77 23.11 -7.30
N PRO A 420 -11.01 23.58 -7.17
CA PRO A 420 -12.05 22.82 -6.49
C PRO A 420 -12.41 21.56 -7.26
N VAL A 421 -12.48 20.42 -6.56
CA VAL A 421 -12.92 19.18 -7.19
C VAL A 421 -14.38 19.26 -7.61
N THR A 422 -14.72 18.53 -8.66
CA THR A 422 -16.10 18.45 -9.14
C THR A 422 -16.96 17.69 -8.14
N HIS A 423 -18.23 18.11 -7.99
CA HIS A 423 -19.16 17.41 -7.13
C HIS A 423 -19.39 15.96 -7.59
N LEU A 424 -19.61 15.04 -6.65
CA LEU A 424 -19.81 13.62 -6.97
C LEU A 424 -21.07 13.37 -7.79
N PHE A 425 -22.16 14.08 -7.48
CA PHE A 425 -23.43 13.98 -8.21
C PHE A 425 -23.42 14.73 -9.56
N SER A 426 -22.27 15.24 -10.02
CA SER A 426 -22.19 15.72 -11.40
C SER A 426 -22.14 14.59 -12.42
N PHE A 427 -21.91 13.34 -11.98
CA PHE A 427 -21.81 12.15 -12.84
C PHE A 427 -20.81 12.29 -14.01
N GLY A 428 -19.80 13.15 -13.86
CA GLY A 428 -18.80 13.43 -14.90
C GLY A 428 -19.25 14.39 -16.00
N LEU A 429 -20.45 14.98 -15.87
CA LEU A 429 -20.98 16.01 -16.77
C LEU A 429 -20.35 17.37 -16.52
N SER A 430 -19.90 17.64 -15.29
CA SER A 430 -19.16 18.86 -14.95
C SER A 430 -17.65 18.62 -14.96
N SER A 431 -16.90 19.69 -15.25
CA SER A 431 -15.45 19.71 -15.17
C SER A 431 -14.98 21.01 -14.53
N SER A 432 -14.02 20.92 -13.61
CA SER A 432 -13.25 22.07 -13.14
C SER A 432 -12.03 22.19 -14.04
N LYS A 433 -11.76 23.38 -14.59
CA LYS A 433 -10.60 23.60 -15.47
C LYS A 433 -9.81 24.81 -15.03
N ILE A 434 -8.49 24.76 -15.24
CA ILE A 434 -7.61 25.88 -14.95
C ILE A 434 -6.45 25.94 -15.94
N LEU A 435 -6.20 27.15 -16.46
CA LEU A 435 -5.07 27.44 -17.32
C LEU A 435 -3.93 27.99 -16.46
N LEU A 436 -2.76 27.39 -16.55
CA LEU A 436 -1.55 27.83 -15.87
C LEU A 436 -0.90 28.93 -16.69
N ASN A 437 -1.20 30.18 -16.35
CA ASN A 437 -0.92 31.39 -17.14
C ASN A 437 0.57 31.79 -17.27
N SER A 438 1.50 30.95 -16.86
CA SER A 438 2.95 31.24 -16.94
C SER A 438 3.72 30.08 -17.57
N THR A 439 4.97 30.33 -17.96
CA THR A 439 5.90 29.31 -18.50
C THR A 439 6.98 28.93 -17.49
N GLY A 440 6.57 28.78 -16.23
CA GLY A 440 7.42 28.34 -15.13
C GLY A 440 7.76 26.85 -15.19
N LEU A 441 8.72 26.44 -14.37
CA LEU A 441 9.25 25.07 -14.27
C LEU A 441 8.52 24.23 -13.20
N VAL A 442 7.76 24.86 -12.31
CA VAL A 442 7.02 24.17 -11.24
C VAL A 442 5.67 24.83 -10.98
N TYR A 443 4.63 24.02 -10.79
CA TYR A 443 3.30 24.45 -10.35
C TYR A 443 2.75 23.54 -9.28
N ASN A 444 2.01 24.11 -8.34
CA ASN A 444 1.31 23.38 -7.29
C ASN A 444 -0.19 23.63 -7.44
N VAL A 445 -0.94 22.63 -7.91
CA VAL A 445 -2.40 22.72 -8.04
C VAL A 445 -3.04 22.05 -6.83
N GLN A 446 -3.65 22.83 -5.94
CA GLN A 446 -4.29 22.34 -4.72
C GLN A 446 -5.72 21.89 -5.02
N LEU A 447 -6.00 20.60 -4.81
CA LEU A 447 -7.30 19.97 -5.09
C LEU A 447 -8.25 20.17 -3.91
N GLN A 448 -8.99 21.28 -3.91
CA GLN A 448 -9.86 21.65 -2.78
C GLN A 448 -11.03 20.67 -2.64
N HIS A 449 -11.38 20.34 -1.39
CA HIS A 449 -12.45 19.40 -1.02
C HIS A 449 -12.22 17.94 -1.47
N PHE A 450 -10.98 17.55 -1.76
CA PHE A 450 -10.61 16.16 -2.01
C PHE A 450 -10.17 15.47 -0.71
N ASN A 451 -11.12 14.96 0.06
CA ASN A 451 -10.87 14.43 1.41
C ASN A 451 -11.49 13.04 1.68
N GLN A 452 -12.33 12.53 0.78
CA GLN A 452 -13.10 11.30 0.99
C GLN A 452 -12.63 10.15 0.09
N ILE A 453 -12.63 8.93 0.63
CA ILE A 453 -12.14 7.71 -0.06
C ILE A 453 -12.94 7.31 -1.31
N TYR A 454 -14.23 7.66 -1.37
CA TYR A 454 -15.10 7.35 -2.50
C TYR A 454 -14.97 8.38 -3.63
N GLN A 455 -14.34 9.52 -3.38
CA GLN A 455 -14.03 10.49 -4.42
C GLN A 455 -12.99 9.90 -5.38
N ALA A 456 -13.30 9.96 -6.67
CA ALA A 456 -12.43 9.52 -7.73
C ALA A 456 -12.56 10.41 -8.95
N PHE A 457 -11.43 10.92 -9.42
CA PHE A 457 -11.36 11.88 -10.50
C PHE A 457 -10.40 11.43 -11.59
N LYS A 458 -10.68 11.83 -12.82
CA LYS A 458 -9.71 11.85 -13.90
C LYS A 458 -9.20 13.28 -14.05
N ILE A 459 -7.89 13.45 -13.90
CA ILE A 459 -7.18 14.69 -14.16
C ILE A 459 -6.56 14.57 -15.54
N TYR A 460 -6.98 15.46 -16.44
CA TYR A 460 -6.36 15.60 -17.75
C TYR A 460 -5.43 16.80 -17.71
N ILE A 461 -4.20 16.60 -18.17
CA ILE A 461 -3.18 17.64 -18.27
C ILE A 461 -2.82 17.76 -19.74
N GLU A 462 -3.11 18.91 -20.33
CA GLU A 462 -2.80 19.23 -21.71
C GLU A 462 -1.67 20.26 -21.75
N SER A 463 -0.59 19.94 -22.46
CA SER A 463 0.55 20.84 -22.62
C SER A 463 0.58 21.44 -24.03
N HIS A 464 0.46 22.76 -24.12
CA HIS A 464 0.53 23.52 -25.36
C HIS A 464 1.90 24.20 -25.47
N CYS A 465 2.70 23.81 -26.47
CA CYS A 465 4.07 24.30 -26.63
C CYS A 465 4.30 24.85 -28.04
N GLN A 466 5.00 25.99 -28.17
CA GLN A 466 5.19 26.70 -29.44
C GLN A 466 6.14 26.01 -30.45
N SER A 467 6.90 24.97 -30.05
CA SER A 467 7.91 24.31 -30.91
C SER A 467 8.04 22.81 -30.60
N LEU A 468 8.18 21.99 -31.67
CA LEU A 468 8.25 20.52 -31.68
C LEU A 468 9.67 19.93 -31.46
N LYS A 469 10.66 20.70 -30.99
CA LYS A 469 11.99 20.15 -30.65
C LYS A 469 11.88 19.10 -29.55
N GLU A 470 12.81 18.14 -29.50
CA GLU A 470 12.92 17.19 -28.38
C GLU A 470 13.02 17.96 -27.05
N ARG A 471 11.98 17.81 -26.22
CA ARG A 471 11.87 18.45 -24.90
C ARG A 471 12.07 17.42 -23.80
N LYS A 472 12.53 17.93 -22.66
CA LYS A 472 12.52 17.19 -21.41
C LYS A 472 11.07 16.75 -21.09
N PRO A 473 10.86 15.49 -20.68
CA PRO A 473 9.54 15.05 -20.24
C PRO A 473 9.11 15.78 -18.97
N SER A 474 7.83 16.09 -18.87
CA SER A 474 7.23 16.62 -17.66
C SER A 474 6.98 15.51 -16.65
N VAL A 475 7.08 15.84 -15.37
CA VAL A 475 6.76 14.93 -14.27
C VAL A 475 5.57 15.50 -13.52
N TYR A 476 4.53 14.70 -13.35
CA TYR A 476 3.34 15.04 -12.58
C TYR A 476 3.30 14.17 -11.34
N ARG A 477 3.27 14.79 -10.16
CA ARG A 477 3.15 14.10 -8.88
C ARG A 477 1.82 14.47 -8.24
N LEU A 478 0.98 13.49 -8.00
CA LEU A 478 -0.15 13.65 -7.08
C LEU A 478 0.35 13.34 -5.68
N HIS A 479 0.51 14.38 -4.86
CA HIS A 479 0.97 14.31 -3.49
C HIS A 479 -0.21 14.36 -2.52
N ILE A 480 -0.24 13.39 -1.60
CA ILE A 480 -1.23 13.35 -0.52
C ILE A 480 -0.51 13.65 0.81
N PRO A 481 -0.82 14.73 1.51
CA PRO A 481 0.06 15.19 2.60
C PRO A 481 -0.04 14.33 3.87
N TRP A 482 -1.18 13.68 4.12
CA TRP A 482 -1.38 12.88 5.33
C TRP A 482 -0.92 11.42 5.21
N SER A 483 -0.77 10.93 3.98
CA SER A 483 -0.38 9.56 3.67
C SER A 483 0.72 9.55 2.61
N HIS A 484 1.78 8.79 2.83
CA HIS A 484 2.87 8.61 1.85
C HIS A 484 2.40 7.74 0.67
N GLU A 485 1.35 8.17 -0.04
CA GLU A 485 0.66 7.47 -1.12
C GLU A 485 0.81 8.15 -2.48
N ASP A 486 1.82 8.99 -2.60
CA ASP A 486 2.11 9.73 -3.82
C ASP A 486 2.15 8.82 -5.05
N SER A 487 1.69 9.39 -6.17
CA SER A 487 1.79 8.75 -7.48
C SER A 487 2.46 9.70 -8.45
N ILE A 488 3.37 9.14 -9.24
CA ILE A 488 4.17 9.90 -10.21
C ILE A 488 3.87 9.40 -11.61
N THR A 489 3.60 10.34 -12.52
CA THR A 489 3.41 10.10 -13.95
C THR A 489 4.43 10.90 -14.73
N VAL A 490 5.18 10.23 -15.60
CA VAL A 490 6.12 10.87 -16.54
C VAL A 490 5.46 10.98 -17.90
N ALA A 491 5.45 12.18 -18.48
CA ALA A 491 4.80 12.44 -19.76
C ALA A 491 5.77 13.09 -20.75
N LYS A 492 5.71 12.66 -22.02
CA LYS A 492 6.38 13.36 -23.13
C LYS A 492 5.71 14.73 -23.35
N VAL A 493 6.40 15.68 -23.97
CA VAL A 493 5.88 17.03 -24.19
C VAL A 493 6.05 17.42 -25.66
N PRO A 494 5.01 17.90 -26.37
CA PRO A 494 3.64 18.08 -25.88
C PRO A 494 2.90 16.75 -25.67
N SER A 495 2.00 16.70 -24.70
CA SER A 495 1.10 15.56 -24.46
C SER A 495 -0.26 15.98 -23.91
N PHE A 496 -1.20 15.05 -24.09
CA PHE A 496 -2.42 14.96 -23.33
C PHE A 496 -2.30 13.76 -22.39
N THR A 497 -2.21 14.01 -21.08
CA THR A 497 -1.97 12.96 -20.07
C THR A 497 -3.19 12.81 -19.16
N GLU A 498 -3.63 11.57 -18.94
CA GLU A 498 -4.69 11.24 -17.98
C GLU A 498 -4.08 10.65 -16.70
N ILE A 499 -4.43 11.22 -15.55
CA ILE A 499 -4.05 10.73 -14.22
C ILE A 499 -5.32 10.40 -13.45
N SER A 500 -5.35 9.24 -12.80
CA SER A 500 -6.44 8.88 -11.88
C SER A 500 -6.13 9.37 -10.47
N ALA A 501 -6.95 10.29 -9.95
CA ALA A 501 -6.83 10.81 -8.59
C ALA A 501 -7.85 10.13 -7.67
N LYS A 502 -7.34 9.39 -6.70
CA LYS A 502 -8.09 8.55 -5.76
C LYS A 502 -7.32 8.47 -4.46
N LEU A 503 -8.01 8.35 -3.33
CA LEU A 503 -7.37 8.19 -2.02
C LEU A 503 -7.32 6.72 -1.59
N HIS A 504 -6.27 6.34 -0.86
CA HIS A 504 -6.26 5.09 -0.10
C HIS A 504 -6.80 5.25 1.32
N ILE A 505 -6.67 6.45 1.89
CA ILE A 505 -7.14 6.84 3.23
C ILE A 505 -7.74 8.25 3.16
N ALA A 506 -8.89 8.42 3.82
CA ALA A 506 -9.53 9.73 3.97
C ALA A 506 -8.64 10.70 4.76
N GLN A 507 -8.85 12.00 4.57
CA GLN A 507 -8.19 13.01 5.38
C GLN A 507 -8.52 12.79 6.87
N PRO A 508 -7.51 12.67 7.76
CA PRO A 508 -7.77 12.58 9.19
C PRO A 508 -8.49 13.83 9.72
N GLN A 509 -9.40 13.68 10.70
CA GLN A 509 -10.24 14.78 11.19
C GLN A 509 -9.46 16.02 11.69
N ASN A 510 -8.23 15.85 12.17
CA ASN A 510 -7.38 16.94 12.68
C ASN A 510 -6.37 17.48 11.65
N ASP A 511 -6.44 17.05 10.39
CA ASP A 511 -5.51 17.46 9.34
C ASP A 511 -6.18 18.46 8.40
N SER A 512 -5.60 19.65 8.24
CA SER A 512 -6.10 20.71 7.36
C SER A 512 -5.37 20.78 6.02
N ARG A 513 -4.35 19.95 5.79
CA ARG A 513 -3.55 19.96 4.56
C ARG A 513 -4.39 19.42 3.39
N VAL A 514 -4.12 19.89 2.18
CA VAL A 514 -4.90 19.58 0.97
C VAL A 514 -4.05 18.76 -0.01
N PRO A 515 -4.62 17.80 -0.77
CA PRO A 515 -3.90 17.11 -1.84
C PRO A 515 -3.39 18.07 -2.91
N GLU A 516 -2.17 17.84 -3.37
CA GLU A 516 -1.52 18.72 -4.35
C GLU A 516 -1.12 17.93 -5.59
N LEU A 517 -1.40 18.49 -6.76
CA LEU A 517 -0.81 18.05 -8.02
C LEU A 517 0.39 18.95 -8.32
N ASN A 518 1.59 18.44 -8.06
CA ASN A 518 2.83 19.11 -8.43
C ASN A 518 3.14 18.81 -9.89
N ILE A 519 3.29 19.86 -10.70
CA ILE A 519 3.64 19.77 -12.11
C ILE A 519 5.05 20.31 -12.29
N TYR A 520 5.99 19.42 -12.59
CA TYR A 520 7.35 19.77 -12.99
C TYR A 520 7.35 19.88 -14.51
N SER A 521 7.22 21.11 -15.00
CA SER A 521 6.97 21.45 -16.39
C SER A 521 8.26 21.60 -17.20
N SER A 522 8.12 21.48 -18.52
CA SER A 522 9.15 21.92 -19.46
C SER A 522 9.06 23.44 -19.63
N SER A 523 10.19 24.10 -19.91
CA SER A 523 10.19 25.52 -20.27
C SER A 523 9.31 25.77 -21.51
N ASP A 524 8.72 26.95 -21.57
CA ASP A 524 8.05 27.50 -22.76
C ASP A 524 6.86 26.66 -23.26
N CYS A 525 6.16 26.05 -22.32
CA CYS A 525 4.88 25.37 -22.50
C CYS A 525 3.84 25.99 -21.56
N GLN A 526 2.60 26.11 -22.03
CA GLN A 526 1.44 26.40 -21.22
C GLN A 526 0.72 25.11 -20.90
N TYR A 527 0.19 24.99 -19.69
CA TYR A 527 -0.48 23.78 -19.22
C TYR A 527 -1.92 24.10 -18.84
N GLU A 528 -2.85 23.30 -19.32
CA GLU A 528 -4.24 23.31 -18.88
C GLU A 528 -4.52 22.04 -18.07
N VAL A 529 -5.12 22.20 -16.89
CA VAL A 529 -5.50 21.10 -16.01
C VAL A 529 -7.02 21.03 -15.95
N ILE A 530 -7.58 19.89 -16.34
CA ILE A 530 -9.02 19.62 -16.36
C ILE A 530 -9.33 18.45 -15.44
N LEU A 531 -10.15 18.67 -14.42
CA LEU A 531 -10.57 17.68 -13.45
C LEU A 531 -12.03 17.29 -13.69
N LYS A 532 -12.28 15.98 -13.82
CA LYS A 532 -13.63 15.41 -14.00
C LYS A 532 -13.89 14.26 -13.03
N THR A 533 -15.08 14.23 -12.43
CA THR A 533 -15.55 13.07 -11.66
C THR A 533 -15.64 11.84 -12.56
N SER A 534 -15.10 10.70 -12.11
CA SER A 534 -15.20 9.44 -12.84
C SER A 534 -16.14 8.48 -12.13
N LEU A 535 -17.38 8.38 -12.62
CA LEU A 535 -18.41 7.52 -12.00
C LEU A 535 -17.97 6.07 -11.86
N LEU A 536 -17.32 5.51 -12.89
CA LEU A 536 -16.80 4.14 -12.85
C LEU A 536 -15.73 3.95 -11.76
N GLN A 537 -14.86 4.94 -11.56
CA GLN A 537 -13.84 4.86 -10.52
C GLN A 537 -14.42 5.11 -9.12
N VAL A 538 -15.42 5.99 -8.98
CA VAL A 538 -16.18 6.18 -7.74
C VAL A 538 -16.84 4.86 -7.33
N LEU A 539 -17.52 4.21 -8.27
CA LEU A 539 -18.12 2.90 -8.05
C LEU A 539 -17.08 1.84 -7.70
N GLY A 540 -15.94 1.87 -8.41
CA GLY A 540 -14.79 1.03 -8.10
C GLY A 540 -14.26 1.24 -6.69
N GLN A 541 -14.26 2.48 -6.17
CA GLN A 541 -13.89 2.76 -4.79
C GLN A 541 -14.91 2.23 -3.79
N ILE A 542 -16.21 2.41 -4.06
CA ILE A 542 -17.27 1.85 -3.22
C ILE A 542 -17.11 0.33 -3.09
N ILE A 543 -16.93 -0.38 -4.21
CA ILE A 543 -16.68 -1.83 -4.19
C ILE A 543 -15.36 -2.14 -3.48
N ARG A 544 -14.27 -1.43 -3.78
CA ARG A 544 -12.96 -1.65 -3.15
C ARG A 544 -13.03 -1.56 -1.62
N PHE A 545 -13.81 -0.64 -1.06
CA PHE A 545 -13.93 -0.44 0.39
C PHE A 545 -15.04 -1.27 1.05
N HIS A 546 -16.11 -1.62 0.33
CA HIS A 546 -17.31 -2.23 0.92
C HIS A 546 -17.72 -3.57 0.31
N ALA A 547 -16.95 -4.15 -0.62
CA ALA A 547 -17.25 -5.45 -1.23
C ALA A 547 -17.43 -6.58 -0.20
N GLY A 548 -16.77 -6.49 0.95
CA GLY A 548 -16.93 -7.46 2.05
C GLY A 548 -18.38 -7.59 2.54
N ALA A 549 -19.19 -6.53 2.43
CA ALA A 549 -20.60 -6.54 2.81
C ALA A 549 -21.54 -7.02 1.68
N LEU A 550 -21.08 -7.07 0.43
CA LEU A 550 -21.91 -7.43 -0.73
C LEU A 550 -22.58 -8.81 -0.61
N PRO A 551 -21.91 -9.89 -0.13
CA PRO A 551 -22.56 -11.18 0.07
C PRO A 551 -23.78 -11.12 0.99
N VAL A 552 -23.73 -10.26 2.02
CA VAL A 552 -24.85 -10.09 2.97
C VAL A 552 -26.07 -9.53 2.25
N TYR A 553 -25.88 -8.53 1.38
CA TYR A 553 -26.95 -7.97 0.56
C TYR A 553 -27.52 -8.99 -0.45
N ILE A 554 -26.67 -9.79 -1.09
CA ILE A 554 -27.13 -10.87 -1.99
C ILE A 554 -28.04 -11.85 -1.22
N VAL A 555 -27.58 -12.34 -0.07
CA VAL A 555 -28.35 -13.28 0.76
C VAL A 555 -29.65 -12.65 1.25
N SER A 556 -29.61 -11.39 1.67
CA SER A 556 -30.81 -10.67 2.13
C SER A 556 -31.87 -10.56 1.04
N ASN A 557 -31.46 -10.27 -0.20
CA ASN A 557 -32.34 -10.23 -1.37
C ASN A 557 -32.96 -11.62 -1.67
N ILE A 558 -32.16 -12.69 -1.58
CA ILE A 558 -32.64 -14.07 -1.75
C ILE A 558 -33.66 -14.43 -0.67
N LEU A 559 -33.39 -14.11 0.59
CA LEU A 559 -34.29 -14.38 1.72
C LEU A 559 -35.61 -13.61 1.61
N LEU A 560 -35.58 -12.34 1.20
CA LEU A 560 -36.79 -11.55 0.92
C LEU A 560 -37.64 -12.20 -0.17
N THR A 561 -36.98 -12.73 -1.21
CA THR A 561 -37.63 -13.43 -2.32
C THR A 561 -38.31 -14.71 -1.84
N TYR A 562 -37.61 -15.52 -1.04
CA TYR A 562 -38.19 -16.73 -0.45
C TYR A 562 -39.37 -16.41 0.49
N GLY A 563 -39.30 -15.32 1.24
CA GLY A 563 -40.44 -14.83 2.01
C GLY A 563 -41.65 -14.49 1.14
N GLY A 564 -41.42 -13.85 -0.01
CA GLY A 564 -42.46 -13.59 -1.01
C GLY A 564 -43.06 -14.85 -1.64
N GLN A 565 -42.21 -15.79 -2.03
CA GLN A 565 -42.65 -17.07 -2.59
C GLN A 565 -43.47 -17.87 -1.58
N LEU A 566 -43.06 -17.88 -0.31
CA LEU A 566 -43.80 -18.51 0.77
C LEU A 566 -45.17 -17.82 0.97
N SER A 567 -45.21 -16.49 0.98
CA SER A 567 -46.47 -15.75 1.08
C SER A 567 -47.41 -16.04 -0.09
N THR A 568 -46.89 -16.12 -1.31
CA THR A 568 -47.67 -16.45 -2.52
C THR A 568 -48.15 -17.90 -2.49
N LEU A 569 -47.31 -18.82 -2.01
CA LEU A 569 -47.67 -20.23 -1.85
C LEU A 569 -48.81 -20.40 -0.84
N ILE A 570 -48.79 -19.65 0.27
CA ILE A 570 -49.85 -19.68 1.29
C ILE A 570 -51.16 -19.10 0.74
N SER A 571 -51.10 -17.99 -0.02
CA SER A 571 -52.31 -17.30 -0.48
C SER A 571 -52.93 -17.91 -1.74
N THR A 572 -52.13 -18.42 -2.67
CA THR A 572 -52.59 -18.92 -3.98
C THR A 572 -52.44 -20.43 -4.15
N GLY A 573 -51.72 -21.11 -3.26
CA GLY A 573 -51.35 -22.51 -3.41
C GLY A 573 -50.25 -22.76 -4.46
N GLN A 574 -49.75 -21.73 -5.13
CA GLN A 574 -48.70 -21.83 -6.16
C GLN A 574 -47.44 -21.06 -5.75
N CYS A 575 -46.27 -21.62 -6.04
CA CYS A 575 -45.00 -20.93 -5.84
C CYS A 575 -44.70 -20.07 -7.08
N SER A 576 -44.56 -18.75 -6.89
CA SER A 576 -44.18 -17.81 -7.96
C SER A 576 -42.75 -18.06 -8.45
N ASP A 577 -42.44 -17.62 -9.68
CA ASP A 577 -41.07 -17.62 -10.21
C ASP A 577 -40.16 -16.73 -9.34
N PHE A 578 -38.97 -17.21 -9.03
CA PHE A 578 -37.98 -16.49 -8.22
C PHE A 578 -37.68 -15.08 -8.77
N SER A 579 -37.52 -14.94 -10.08
CA SER A 579 -37.12 -13.69 -10.72
C SER A 579 -38.24 -12.64 -10.61
N LEU A 580 -39.49 -13.07 -10.78
CA LEU A 580 -40.66 -12.23 -10.65
C LEU A 580 -40.85 -11.79 -9.18
N GLU A 581 -40.72 -12.74 -8.26
CA GLU A 581 -40.91 -12.47 -6.84
C GLU A 581 -39.78 -11.59 -6.26
N LEU A 582 -38.55 -11.74 -6.75
CA LEU A 582 -37.42 -10.90 -6.38
C LEU A 582 -37.73 -9.43 -6.71
N VAL A 583 -38.16 -9.13 -7.94
CA VAL A 583 -38.53 -7.77 -8.33
C VAL A 583 -39.67 -7.22 -7.46
N ARG A 584 -40.61 -8.06 -7.04
CA ARG A 584 -41.73 -7.68 -6.18
C ARG A 584 -41.30 -7.37 -4.75
N THR A 585 -40.43 -8.20 -4.16
CA THR A 585 -40.17 -8.21 -2.72
C THR A 585 -38.87 -7.56 -2.28
N ALA A 586 -37.82 -7.66 -3.09
CA ALA A 586 -36.53 -7.05 -2.82
C ALA A 586 -36.57 -5.54 -3.03
N LYS A 587 -37.08 -4.84 -2.03
CA LYS A 587 -37.15 -3.37 -2.02
C LYS A 587 -36.22 -2.80 -0.95
N PRO A 588 -35.39 -1.78 -1.28
CA PRO A 588 -34.44 -1.21 -0.32
C PRO A 588 -35.09 -0.74 0.98
N TYR A 589 -36.31 -0.20 0.91
CA TYR A 589 -37.05 0.29 2.08
C TYR A 589 -37.41 -0.81 3.12
N LYS A 590 -37.28 -2.10 2.78
CA LYS A 590 -37.45 -3.20 3.75
C LYS A 590 -36.21 -3.49 4.57
N VAL A 591 -35.05 -2.96 4.17
CA VAL A 591 -33.74 -3.25 4.78
C VAL A 591 -33.07 -1.97 5.27
N GLU A 592 -32.94 -0.97 4.40
CA GLU A 592 -32.18 0.25 4.65
C GLU A 592 -32.67 1.06 5.87
N PRO A 593 -33.97 1.30 6.07
CA PRO A 593 -34.43 2.05 7.24
C PRO A 593 -34.11 1.33 8.56
N LEU A 594 -34.17 0.00 8.59
CA LEU A 594 -33.86 -0.77 9.79
C LEU A 594 -32.38 -0.66 10.16
N ILE A 595 -31.48 -0.76 9.16
CA ILE A 595 -30.04 -0.57 9.37
C ILE A 595 -29.77 0.84 9.91
N ASN A 596 -30.34 1.88 9.29
CA ASN A 596 -30.14 3.26 9.72
C ASN A 596 -30.69 3.53 11.12
N ILE A 597 -31.84 2.96 11.49
CA ILE A 597 -32.39 3.05 12.84
C ILE A 597 -31.44 2.40 13.85
N VAL A 598 -30.92 1.20 13.57
CA VAL A 598 -29.99 0.52 14.48
C VAL A 598 -28.69 1.31 14.64
N VAL A 599 -28.10 1.81 13.55
CA VAL A 599 -26.88 2.64 13.59
C VAL A 599 -27.11 3.91 14.38
N PHE A 600 -28.25 4.59 14.18
CA PHE A 600 -28.63 5.77 14.94
C PHE A 600 -28.79 5.44 16.43
N LEU A 601 -29.46 4.34 16.77
CA LEU A 601 -29.64 3.89 18.16
C LEU A 601 -28.31 3.52 18.83
N GLN A 602 -27.35 2.95 18.10
CA GLN A 602 -26.00 2.70 18.62
C GLN A 602 -25.23 3.97 19.00
N GLY A 603 -25.66 5.15 18.53
CA GLY A 603 -25.13 6.43 19.01
C GLY A 603 -25.47 6.73 20.48
N PHE A 604 -26.42 6.00 21.09
CA PHE A 604 -26.83 6.21 22.48
C PHE A 604 -26.24 5.14 23.42
N ASN A 605 -25.63 5.59 24.53
CA ASN A 605 -24.97 4.71 25.50
C ASN A 605 -25.89 3.60 26.05
N TRP A 606 -27.14 3.91 26.39
CA TRP A 606 -28.09 2.93 26.95
C TRP A 606 -28.37 1.77 25.97
N PHE A 607 -28.45 2.07 24.67
CA PHE A 607 -28.69 1.04 23.66
C PHE A 607 -27.42 0.22 23.41
N ARG A 608 -26.24 0.87 23.43
CA ARG A 608 -24.95 0.18 23.33
C ARG A 608 -24.74 -0.80 24.49
N GLU A 609 -25.06 -0.42 25.72
CA GLU A 609 -24.97 -1.31 26.89
C GLU A 609 -25.90 -2.53 26.76
N ILE A 610 -27.14 -2.33 26.28
CA ILE A 610 -28.06 -3.45 26.00
C ILE A 610 -27.50 -4.35 24.89
N TRP A 611 -26.98 -3.76 23.82
CA TRP A 611 -26.41 -4.47 22.68
C TRP A 611 -25.21 -5.34 23.10
N GLU A 612 -24.29 -4.76 23.88
CA GLU A 612 -23.13 -5.45 24.45
C GLU A 612 -23.55 -6.52 25.46
N SER A 613 -24.54 -6.25 26.31
CA SER A 613 -25.09 -7.25 27.26
C SER A 613 -25.70 -8.46 26.55
N LEU A 614 -26.23 -8.29 25.34
CA LEU A 614 -26.73 -9.37 24.51
C LEU A 614 -25.61 -10.10 23.74
N SER A 615 -24.34 -9.70 23.93
CA SER A 615 -23.19 -10.22 23.20
C SER A 615 -23.36 -10.15 21.67
N LEU A 616 -24.10 -9.14 21.19
CA LEU A 616 -24.29 -8.92 19.76
C LEU A 616 -23.03 -8.29 19.15
N PRO A 617 -22.66 -8.68 17.92
CA PRO A 617 -21.50 -8.11 17.25
C PRO A 617 -21.70 -6.62 16.98
N GLU A 618 -20.60 -5.85 16.94
CA GLU A 618 -20.63 -4.47 16.47
C GLU A 618 -21.21 -4.40 15.05
N VAL A 619 -21.95 -3.33 14.75
CA VAL A 619 -22.55 -3.15 13.44
C VAL A 619 -21.49 -2.62 12.48
N ASP A 620 -21.27 -3.31 11.36
CA ASP A 620 -20.25 -2.96 10.35
C ASP A 620 -20.34 -1.50 9.90
N ALA A 621 -21.56 -0.98 9.76
CA ALA A 621 -21.81 0.42 9.38
C ALA A 621 -21.29 1.41 10.45
N ALA A 622 -21.37 1.08 11.74
CA ALA A 622 -20.83 1.90 12.82
C ALA A 622 -19.29 1.89 12.80
N VAL A 623 -18.67 0.73 12.56
CA VAL A 623 -17.21 0.60 12.41
C VAL A 623 -16.71 1.37 11.18
N LEU A 624 -17.41 1.29 10.04
CA LEU A 624 -17.07 2.04 8.83
C LEU A 624 -17.29 3.55 9.00
N SER A 625 -18.33 3.95 9.72
CA SER A 625 -18.60 5.35 10.05
C SER A 625 -17.49 5.94 10.92
N SER A 626 -17.03 5.20 11.95
CA SER A 626 -15.91 5.61 12.80
C SER A 626 -14.57 5.78 12.05
N ARG A 627 -14.47 5.26 10.83
CA ARG A 627 -13.28 5.32 9.97
C ARG A 627 -13.43 6.32 8.81
N ASP A 628 -14.41 7.21 8.88
CA ASP A 628 -14.76 8.19 7.83
C ASP A 628 -14.95 7.54 6.45
N ALA A 629 -15.34 6.26 6.44
CA ALA A 629 -15.48 5.44 5.25
C ALA A 629 -16.95 5.24 4.85
N TRP A 630 -17.91 5.72 5.65
CA TRP A 630 -19.33 5.53 5.39
C TRP A 630 -19.89 6.65 4.50
N PHE A 631 -20.58 6.25 3.43
CA PHE A 631 -21.34 7.15 2.56
C PHE A 631 -22.80 6.67 2.52
N PRO A 632 -23.82 7.52 2.76
CA PRO A 632 -25.21 7.07 2.94
C PRO A 632 -25.82 6.29 1.78
N LEU A 633 -25.31 6.45 0.55
CA LEU A 633 -25.79 5.70 -0.62
C LEU A 633 -25.04 4.36 -0.82
N VAL A 634 -23.99 4.06 -0.05
CA VAL A 634 -23.22 2.80 -0.19
C VAL A 634 -24.14 1.60 -0.01
N SER A 635 -24.92 1.59 1.06
CA SER A 635 -25.84 0.51 1.38
C SER A 635 -26.87 0.31 0.28
N LEU A 636 -27.46 1.40 -0.24
CA LEU A 636 -28.37 1.35 -1.39
C LEU A 636 -27.68 0.78 -2.65
N ILE A 637 -26.47 1.21 -2.98
CA ILE A 637 -25.72 0.73 -4.14
C ILE A 637 -25.40 -0.77 -4.00
N LEU A 638 -24.94 -1.19 -2.82
CA LEU A 638 -24.69 -2.60 -2.52
C LEU A 638 -25.97 -3.44 -2.55
N PHE A 639 -27.08 -2.90 -2.06
CA PHE A 639 -28.38 -3.54 -2.15
C PHE A 639 -28.77 -3.76 -3.61
N LEU A 640 -28.68 -2.73 -4.46
CA LEU A 640 -29.01 -2.81 -5.89
C LEU A 640 -28.12 -3.82 -6.63
N PHE A 641 -26.81 -3.84 -6.35
CA PHE A 641 -25.92 -4.86 -6.88
C PHE A 641 -26.23 -6.25 -6.34
N GLY A 642 -26.55 -6.36 -5.06
CA GLY A 642 -27.01 -7.60 -4.44
C GLY A 642 -28.26 -8.14 -5.12
N THR A 643 -29.25 -7.29 -5.40
CA THR A 643 -30.46 -7.64 -6.16
C THR A 643 -30.12 -8.09 -7.58
N GLY A 644 -29.24 -7.36 -8.28
CA GLY A 644 -28.81 -7.72 -9.64
C GLY A 644 -28.10 -9.06 -9.70
N ILE A 645 -27.18 -9.32 -8.76
CA ILE A 645 -26.48 -10.61 -8.66
C ILE A 645 -27.46 -11.73 -8.29
N ALA A 646 -28.37 -11.50 -7.34
CA ALA A 646 -29.40 -12.48 -6.98
C ALA A 646 -30.31 -12.81 -8.19
N TYR A 647 -30.70 -11.80 -8.97
CA TYR A 647 -31.50 -11.99 -10.19
C TYR A 647 -30.76 -12.87 -11.20
N TRP A 648 -29.53 -12.51 -11.58
CA TRP A 648 -28.76 -13.28 -12.56
C TRP A 648 -28.41 -14.67 -12.04
N SER A 649 -28.16 -14.83 -10.75
CA SER A 649 -27.96 -16.14 -10.11
C SER A 649 -29.22 -17.01 -10.21
N GLY A 650 -30.40 -16.42 -9.97
CA GLY A 650 -31.68 -17.09 -10.12
C GLY A 650 -31.97 -17.52 -11.56
N VAL A 651 -31.74 -16.63 -12.53
CA VAL A 651 -31.86 -16.92 -13.97
C VAL A 651 -30.91 -18.03 -14.39
N PHE A 652 -29.63 -17.94 -14.01
CA PHE A 652 -28.63 -18.95 -14.30
C PHE A 652 -29.00 -20.31 -13.71
N PHE A 653 -29.42 -20.34 -12.45
CA PHE A 653 -29.83 -21.57 -11.77
C PHE A 653 -31.06 -22.20 -12.42
N SER A 654 -32.09 -21.40 -12.71
CA SER A 654 -33.32 -21.86 -13.38
C SER A 654 -33.02 -22.42 -14.78
N THR A 655 -32.23 -21.71 -15.58
CA THR A 655 -31.82 -22.17 -16.92
C THR A 655 -30.98 -23.44 -16.86
N SER A 656 -30.01 -23.51 -15.93
CA SER A 656 -29.19 -24.70 -15.73
C SER A 656 -30.05 -25.91 -15.33
N LEU A 657 -31.00 -25.72 -14.40
CA LEU A 657 -31.91 -26.78 -13.96
C LEU A 657 -32.80 -27.26 -15.11
N ARG A 658 -33.32 -26.36 -15.95
CA ARG A 658 -34.10 -26.72 -17.15
C ARG A 658 -33.26 -27.49 -18.16
N LEU A 659 -32.03 -27.06 -18.42
CA LEU A 659 -31.09 -27.75 -19.31
C LEU A 659 -30.77 -29.16 -18.80
N PHE A 660 -30.39 -29.31 -17.54
CA PHE A 660 -30.10 -30.62 -16.94
C PHE A 660 -31.34 -31.52 -16.90
N SER A 661 -32.51 -30.97 -16.58
CA SER A 661 -33.78 -31.73 -16.60
C SER A 661 -34.15 -32.18 -18.02
N SER A 662 -33.96 -31.34 -19.04
CA SER A 662 -34.19 -31.70 -20.45
C SER A 662 -33.20 -32.77 -20.95
N LEU A 663 -31.90 -32.61 -20.64
CA LEU A 663 -30.87 -33.60 -20.94
C LEU A 663 -31.18 -34.94 -20.27
N TRP A 664 -31.66 -34.89 -19.03
CA TRP A 664 -32.04 -36.09 -18.30
C TRP A 664 -33.28 -36.78 -18.88
N LEU A 665 -34.33 -36.01 -19.20
CA LEU A 665 -35.55 -36.53 -19.82
C LEU A 665 -35.27 -37.19 -21.17
N THR A 666 -34.35 -36.62 -21.96
CA THR A 666 -33.91 -37.19 -23.24
C THR A 666 -33.07 -38.45 -23.07
N LEU A 667 -32.23 -38.53 -22.02
CA LEU A 667 -31.41 -39.70 -21.71
C LEU A 667 -32.19 -40.88 -21.12
N ILE A 668 -33.23 -40.62 -20.30
CA ILE A 668 -33.87 -41.67 -19.49
C ILE A 668 -35.26 -42.08 -19.96
N ARG A 669 -35.92 -41.32 -20.85
CA ARG A 669 -37.28 -41.61 -21.38
C ARG A 669 -38.22 -42.21 -20.31
N PRO A 670 -38.52 -41.49 -19.22
CA PRO A 670 -39.38 -42.02 -18.17
C PRO A 670 -40.83 -42.14 -18.67
N THR A 671 -41.47 -43.29 -18.42
CA THR A 671 -42.81 -43.62 -18.91
C THR A 671 -43.96 -43.10 -18.03
N VAL A 672 -43.71 -42.60 -16.81
CA VAL A 672 -44.77 -42.08 -15.92
C VAL A 672 -44.25 -40.97 -14.99
N LEU A 673 -44.97 -39.85 -14.92
CA LEU A 673 -44.72 -38.76 -13.96
C LEU A 673 -45.55 -38.97 -12.68
N GLN A 674 -44.92 -39.42 -11.59
CA GLN A 674 -45.62 -39.72 -10.33
C GLN A 674 -45.73 -38.46 -9.45
N LYS A 675 -46.96 -38.07 -9.09
CA LYS A 675 -47.23 -36.99 -8.12
C LYS A 675 -46.90 -37.44 -6.70
N ASP A 676 -45.82 -36.91 -6.16
CA ASP A 676 -45.30 -37.27 -4.84
C ASP A 676 -45.86 -36.33 -3.74
N LYS A 677 -46.51 -36.87 -2.70
CA LYS A 677 -47.07 -36.08 -1.57
C LYS A 677 -45.95 -35.31 -0.82
N LEU A 678 -46.26 -34.09 -0.41
CA LEU A 678 -45.27 -33.09 0.04
C LEU A 678 -44.56 -33.44 1.36
N ILE A 679 -45.21 -34.16 2.28
CA ILE A 679 -44.68 -34.46 3.63
C ILE A 679 -44.82 -35.95 3.94
N THR A 680 -43.69 -36.62 4.18
CA THR A 680 -43.59 -38.01 4.66
C THR A 680 -42.58 -38.09 5.81
N PRO A 681 -42.74 -39.01 6.78
CA PRO A 681 -41.85 -39.14 7.94
C PRO A 681 -40.37 -39.35 7.56
N ARG A 682 -40.12 -39.96 6.40
CA ARG A 682 -38.77 -40.12 5.82
C ARG A 682 -38.12 -38.80 5.40
N ARG A 683 -38.90 -37.81 4.92
CA ARG A 683 -38.41 -36.45 4.64
C ARG A 683 -38.16 -35.68 5.93
N LEU A 684 -38.99 -35.85 6.95
CA LEU A 684 -38.80 -35.23 8.28
C LEU A 684 -37.49 -35.69 8.94
N CYS A 685 -37.20 -37.00 8.88
CA CYS A 685 -35.96 -37.59 9.39
C CYS A 685 -34.72 -37.13 8.60
N ARG A 686 -34.86 -36.90 7.28
CA ARG A 686 -33.81 -36.27 6.45
C ARG A 686 -33.56 -34.80 6.80
N VAL A 687 -34.62 -34.03 7.06
CA VAL A 687 -34.49 -32.63 7.50
C VAL A 687 -33.80 -32.55 8.86
N LEU A 688 -34.18 -33.42 9.81
CA LEU A 688 -33.53 -33.50 11.12
C LEU A 688 -32.05 -33.91 11.03
N SER A 689 -31.70 -34.87 10.18
CA SER A 689 -30.30 -35.26 9.97
C SER A 689 -29.49 -34.19 9.24
N LEU A 690 -30.08 -33.47 8.29
CA LEU A 690 -29.45 -32.31 7.64
C LEU A 690 -29.29 -31.12 8.60
N ALA A 691 -30.24 -30.89 9.50
CA ALA A 691 -30.12 -29.90 10.57
C ALA A 691 -28.99 -30.28 11.55
N LEU A 692 -28.85 -31.57 11.88
CA LEU A 692 -27.76 -32.08 12.71
C LEU A 692 -26.39 -31.98 12.02
N VAL A 693 -26.32 -32.26 10.71
CA VAL A 693 -25.12 -32.04 9.89
C VAL A 693 -24.80 -30.55 9.78
N SER A 694 -25.79 -29.68 9.61
CA SER A 694 -25.61 -28.22 9.61
C SER A 694 -25.18 -27.66 10.97
N TRP A 695 -25.52 -28.33 12.07
CA TRP A 695 -25.08 -28.00 13.42
C TRP A 695 -23.63 -28.44 13.67
N THR A 696 -23.23 -29.58 13.08
CA THR A 696 -21.92 -30.21 13.32
C THR A 696 -20.86 -29.90 12.27
N THR A 697 -21.24 -29.35 11.12
CA THR A 697 -20.36 -28.97 9.99
C THR A 697 -20.66 -27.56 9.49
N CYS A 698 -19.83 -27.04 8.57
CA CYS A 698 -20.10 -25.77 7.88
C CYS A 698 -21.47 -25.84 7.16
N GLY A 699 -22.35 -24.86 7.41
CA GLY A 699 -23.67 -24.78 6.76
C GLY A 699 -23.62 -24.85 5.23
N ALA A 700 -22.51 -24.44 4.60
CA ALA A 700 -22.30 -24.59 3.16
C ALA A 700 -22.26 -26.05 2.70
N PHE A 701 -21.71 -26.96 3.51
CA PHE A 701 -21.69 -28.40 3.22
C PHE A 701 -23.09 -29.01 3.32
N ALA A 702 -23.88 -28.60 4.32
CA ALA A 702 -25.28 -29.01 4.42
C ALA A 702 -26.12 -28.50 3.23
N VAL A 703 -25.93 -27.24 2.81
CA VAL A 703 -26.56 -26.67 1.61
C VAL A 703 -26.12 -27.41 0.35
N PHE A 704 -24.84 -27.79 0.22
CA PHE A 704 -24.33 -28.57 -0.89
C PHE A 704 -24.93 -30.00 -0.93
N ILE A 705 -25.06 -30.66 0.21
CA ILE A 705 -25.74 -31.96 0.32
C ILE A 705 -27.22 -31.82 -0.05
N ILE A 706 -27.91 -30.77 0.42
CA ILE A 706 -29.31 -30.48 0.06
C ILE A 706 -29.41 -30.25 -1.45
N TYR A 707 -28.51 -29.45 -2.02
CA TYR A 707 -28.45 -29.19 -3.46
C TYR A 707 -28.24 -30.49 -4.24
N LEU A 708 -27.27 -31.32 -3.87
CA LEU A 708 -27.03 -32.62 -4.49
C LEU A 708 -28.24 -33.55 -4.37
N GLN A 709 -28.91 -33.57 -3.22
CA GLN A 709 -30.13 -34.37 -3.03
C GLN A 709 -31.31 -33.85 -3.87
N TYR A 710 -31.45 -32.52 -4.00
CA TYR A 710 -32.50 -31.91 -4.81
C TYR A 710 -32.22 -32.10 -6.30
N LEU A 711 -30.97 -31.91 -6.72
CA LEU A 711 -30.49 -32.23 -8.06
C LEU A 711 -30.76 -33.71 -8.37
N PHE A 712 -30.41 -34.63 -7.47
CA PHE A 712 -30.67 -36.06 -7.64
C PHE A 712 -32.16 -36.39 -7.72
N LYS A 713 -33.03 -35.62 -7.06
CA LYS A 713 -34.49 -35.77 -7.11
C LYS A 713 -35.14 -35.09 -8.33
N VAL A 714 -34.49 -34.08 -8.91
CA VAL A 714 -34.93 -33.46 -10.17
C VAL A 714 -34.43 -34.27 -11.37
N LEU A 715 -33.28 -34.91 -11.21
CA LEU A 715 -32.81 -35.94 -12.13
C LEU A 715 -33.74 -37.15 -12.01
N LYS A 716 -33.78 -37.89 -10.91
CA LYS A 716 -34.63 -39.08 -10.76
C LYS A 716 -36.13 -38.81 -10.97
#